data_AF-A0A4U0W5C2-F1
#
_entry.id   AF-A0A4U0W5C2-F1
#
_cell.length_a   1.000
_cell.length_b   1.000
_cell.length_c   1.000
_cell.angle_alpha   90.00
_cell.angle_beta   90.00
_cell.angle_gamma   90.00
#
_symmetry.space_group_name_H-M   'P 1'
#
loop_
_entity.id
_entity.type
_entity.pdbx_description
1 polymer ?
#
loop_
_entity_poly.entity_id
_entity_poly.type
_entity_poly.pdbx_seq_one_letter_code
_entity_poly.pdbx_strand_id
1 'polypeptide(L)'
;MHQRTPSHSYRIPVSAPPPQPSHLHLGGTASTNPPAAATPAPRPRKRHTSDDDPLLGMDALGSGGGARSSSSSHDAAGWITSRLGGRPALKRWMLIALGVSASYALLHAATSTSPSASTTTTTTTLGVASWWSGKTKGGRDPDQDDLDDWLQPPRVDRTALEKLRLLEIHYGADEDDEEGEEAGQGGTGAALVAGDEADSARLERGGGGGGDGGTRVKGNENGRAAAGAPGQLLAATDAPPLVAEIPEFVKPDPLAPPAPERIPADILDRRVCGAVDGDSCRFLVPAWLGEQETKAQQHLYQLGLLALALNRTLVLPNVAKSRLGTCYKNPFSFYYSPTSLSDLGIPTISQEEFIDWTMRRDASPSAQVVTMGNAKSDYSLGAIEIDSAADPSLVPSKPTRNLCLRAPRTRLDFSGHSPLAIYPPEGYHKSEAGRLGFGEKVITTLRSRKVVSKSSRLSGSTQAKAAAPPPDVLAFNYELRFPILSPAVSSAFAAPTLPEPLPFSHFSYADVWNSLGEQLVDRLAPFVAIHWRTETLLPANLAPCGQSLINKLLELKRQYPSLRNVYLATDYPIESLDPTLGPASQPGEEAVAHSGTFAKVVTPQHHTAMRRFLRDFKKRAKGQLRLTTFAREQAELAAEADSVLPPALAQRLVELTTPLLRRPASSDSKARSLALAEPVTASEAILSLAKVDSGLYGILDKLVAMRAELFVTGVPGVGSSTVGACAKLSSFTNQLIAAREDRIAAGEEGLWNTVEHFALSGK
;
A
#
# COMPACT_ATOMS: atom_id res chain seq x y z
N MET A 1 -38.09 -9.44 -4.31
CA MET A 1 -37.46 -10.19 -3.20
C MET A 1 -36.82 -11.45 -3.77
N HIS A 2 -35.51 -11.44 -4.06
CA HIS A 2 -34.80 -12.68 -4.35
C HIS A 2 -34.42 -13.33 -3.02
N GLN A 3 -35.06 -14.44 -2.66
CA GLN A 3 -34.59 -15.31 -1.59
C GLN A 3 -33.18 -15.78 -1.97
N ARG A 4 -32.15 -15.22 -1.32
CA ARG A 4 -30.78 -15.74 -1.42
C ARG A 4 -30.80 -17.17 -0.89
N THR A 5 -30.57 -18.13 -1.79
CA THR A 5 -30.26 -19.50 -1.42
C THR A 5 -29.10 -19.47 -0.42
N PRO A 6 -29.14 -20.23 0.69
CA PRO A 6 -28.06 -20.22 1.68
C PRO A 6 -26.72 -20.49 0.98
N SER A 7 -25.77 -19.54 1.09
CA SER A 7 -24.47 -19.70 0.46
C SER A 7 -23.75 -20.87 1.14
N HIS A 8 -23.52 -21.95 0.39
CA HIS A 8 -22.64 -23.02 0.84
C HIS A 8 -21.19 -22.52 0.80
N SER A 9 -20.79 -21.75 1.82
CA SER A 9 -19.39 -21.40 2.07
C SER A 9 -18.68 -22.65 2.59
N TYR A 10 -17.74 -23.17 1.83
CA TYR A 10 -16.87 -24.25 2.28
C TYR A 10 -15.62 -23.66 2.91
N ARG A 11 -15.34 -24.06 4.16
CA ARG A 11 -14.18 -23.62 4.92
C ARG A 11 -13.09 -24.70 4.92
N ILE A 12 -11.85 -24.30 4.66
CA ILE A 12 -10.68 -25.16 4.79
C ILE A 12 -9.67 -24.44 5.70
N PRO A 13 -9.28 -25.03 6.85
CA PRO A 13 -8.27 -24.43 7.70
C PRO A 13 -6.92 -24.43 7.00
N VAL A 14 -6.18 -23.32 7.12
CA VAL A 14 -4.84 -23.14 6.52
C VAL A 14 -3.78 -24.05 7.19
N SER A 15 -4.10 -24.64 8.34
CA SER A 15 -3.23 -25.51 9.14
C SER A 15 -3.46 -27.02 8.97
N ALA A 16 -4.29 -27.47 8.02
CA ALA A 16 -4.50 -28.91 7.82
C ALA A 16 -3.18 -29.61 7.43
N PRO A 17 -2.70 -30.61 8.19
CA PRO A 17 -1.52 -31.38 7.81
C PRO A 17 -1.76 -32.09 6.47
N PRO A 18 -0.73 -32.28 5.63
CA PRO A 18 -0.88 -33.06 4.41
C PRO A 18 -1.36 -34.48 4.76
N PRO A 19 -2.29 -35.08 3.98
CA PRO A 19 -2.66 -36.47 4.18
C PRO A 19 -1.41 -37.34 3.97
N GLN A 20 -1.09 -38.19 4.96
CA GLN A 20 0.05 -39.11 4.87
C GLN A 20 -0.10 -40.02 3.64
N PRO A 21 0.99 -40.28 2.90
CA PRO A 21 0.94 -41.19 1.76
C PRO A 21 0.65 -42.61 2.26
N SER A 22 -0.47 -43.17 1.82
CA SER A 22 -0.77 -44.59 2.01
C SER A 22 0.33 -45.42 1.35
N HIS A 23 1.05 -46.21 2.15
CA HIS A 23 2.04 -47.16 1.67
C HIS A 23 1.41 -48.13 0.67
N LEU A 24 1.75 -47.97 -0.61
CA LEU A 24 1.50 -48.96 -1.64
C LEU A 24 2.62 -50.01 -1.59
N HIS A 25 2.23 -51.23 -1.25
CA HIS A 25 3.02 -52.43 -1.48
C HIS A 25 3.32 -52.57 -2.99
N LEU A 26 4.60 -52.46 -3.36
CA LEU A 26 5.09 -52.89 -4.66
C LEU A 26 5.92 -54.17 -4.46
N GLY A 27 5.37 -55.26 -4.99
CA GLY A 27 6.05 -56.55 -5.13
C GLY A 27 7.20 -56.46 -6.12
N GLY A 28 8.28 -57.17 -5.81
CA GLY A 28 9.50 -57.17 -6.61
C GLY A 28 9.38 -57.96 -7.90
N THR A 29 10.31 -57.69 -8.82
CA THR A 29 10.99 -58.69 -9.65
C THR A 29 12.28 -58.12 -10.25
N ALA A 30 13.34 -58.91 -10.07
CA ALA A 30 14.56 -59.06 -10.85
C ALA A 30 15.15 -57.87 -11.65
N SER A 31 16.37 -57.47 -11.26
CA SER A 31 17.36 -56.91 -12.19
C SER A 31 18.76 -57.46 -11.87
N THR A 32 19.46 -57.82 -12.94
CA THR A 32 20.75 -58.50 -13.04
C THR A 32 21.95 -57.56 -12.83
N ASN A 33 22.96 -58.02 -12.07
CA ASN A 33 24.26 -57.37 -11.87
C ASN A 33 25.13 -57.34 -13.13
N PRO A 34 26.13 -56.44 -13.18
CA PRO A 34 27.54 -56.89 -13.15
C PRO A 34 28.47 -56.06 -12.23
N PRO A 35 29.73 -56.48 -12.00
CA PRO A 35 30.44 -56.34 -10.72
C PRO A 35 31.56 -55.28 -10.72
N ALA A 36 31.93 -54.81 -9.51
CA ALA A 36 33.25 -54.21 -9.29
C ALA A 36 33.75 -54.38 -7.83
N ALA A 37 34.81 -55.17 -7.72
CA ALA A 37 36.00 -55.10 -6.86
C ALA A 37 35.90 -54.79 -5.34
N ALA A 38 36.42 -55.75 -4.58
CA ALA A 38 36.64 -55.77 -3.14
C ALA A 38 37.92 -55.06 -2.68
N THR A 39 37.97 -54.62 -1.42
CA THR A 39 39.09 -54.84 -0.44
C THR A 39 38.68 -54.31 0.97
N PRO A 40 39.36 -54.71 2.08
CA PRO A 40 38.68 -55.17 3.29
C PRO A 40 38.91 -54.32 4.56
N ALA A 41 38.24 -54.77 5.63
CA ALA A 41 38.13 -54.26 7.01
C ALA A 41 39.46 -53.98 7.75
N PRO A 42 39.40 -53.41 8.99
CA PRO A 42 39.21 -54.28 10.17
C PRO A 42 38.33 -53.71 11.31
N ARG A 43 37.72 -54.63 12.07
CA ARG A 43 37.09 -54.45 13.41
C ARG A 43 38.18 -54.23 14.49
N PRO A 44 37.87 -53.68 15.70
CA PRO A 44 37.28 -54.43 16.83
C PRO A 44 36.29 -53.54 17.66
N ARG A 45 35.56 -53.88 18.73
CA ARG A 45 35.65 -54.89 19.80
C ARG A 45 34.32 -54.90 20.61
N LYS A 46 34.04 -56.03 21.28
CA LYS A 46 32.88 -56.36 22.14
C LYS A 46 32.87 -55.68 23.53
N ARG A 47 31.66 -55.51 24.12
CA ARG A 47 31.27 -55.70 25.56
C ARG A 47 29.72 -55.75 25.61
N HIS A 48 29.05 -56.90 25.83
CA HIS A 48 28.57 -57.48 27.11
C HIS A 48 27.97 -56.47 28.10
N THR A 49 26.67 -56.59 28.44
CA THR A 49 26.12 -57.31 29.62
C THR A 49 24.58 -57.32 29.68
N SER A 50 24.02 -58.50 30.01
CA SER A 50 22.81 -58.83 30.82
C SER A 50 21.44 -58.20 30.49
N ASP A 51 20.42 -58.96 30.10
CA ASP A 51 19.60 -59.91 30.91
C ASP A 51 18.68 -59.18 31.91
N ASP A 52 17.37 -59.16 31.63
CA ASP A 52 16.36 -59.95 32.37
C ASP A 52 14.93 -59.55 31.95
N ASP A 53 14.27 -60.52 31.33
CA ASP A 53 12.81 -60.69 31.16
C ASP A 53 12.26 -61.32 32.46
N PRO A 54 10.96 -61.19 32.82
CA PRO A 54 10.02 -62.17 32.26
C PRO A 54 8.56 -61.72 32.05
N LEU A 55 8.05 -62.12 30.88
CA LEU A 55 6.78 -62.83 30.60
C LEU A 55 5.80 -63.12 31.76
N LEU A 56 4.49 -62.84 31.57
CA LEU A 56 3.43 -63.83 31.24
C LEU A 56 1.98 -63.31 31.43
N GLY A 57 1.07 -63.79 30.54
CA GLY A 57 -0.40 -63.89 30.71
C GLY A 57 -1.21 -62.89 29.87
N MET A 58 -1.57 -63.15 28.60
CA MET A 58 -2.56 -64.09 28.02
C MET A 58 -4.01 -64.00 28.54
N ASP A 59 -4.91 -63.86 27.54
CA ASP A 59 -6.34 -64.19 27.47
C ASP A 59 -7.36 -63.27 28.16
N ALA A 60 -8.56 -62.98 27.64
CA ALA A 60 -9.22 -63.21 26.37
C ALA A 60 -10.58 -62.48 26.38
N LEU A 61 -11.10 -62.15 25.18
CA LEU A 61 -12.50 -62.20 24.72
C LEU A 61 -13.65 -61.47 25.47
N GLY A 62 -14.49 -60.79 24.67
CA GLY A 62 -15.92 -60.48 24.96
C GLY A 62 -16.25 -59.00 24.70
N SER A 63 -16.69 -58.58 23.51
CA SER A 63 -18.01 -58.74 22.88
C SER A 63 -19.17 -58.00 23.57
N GLY A 64 -19.90 -57.21 22.76
CA GLY A 64 -21.20 -56.58 23.07
C GLY A 64 -21.06 -55.19 23.68
N GLY A 65 -21.49 -54.08 23.05
CA GLY A 65 -22.71 -53.89 22.28
C GLY A 65 -23.74 -53.18 23.15
N GLY A 66 -24.25 -52.03 22.72
CA GLY A 66 -25.46 -51.47 23.32
C GLY A 66 -25.41 -49.96 23.58
N ALA A 67 -26.00 -49.22 22.64
CA ALA A 67 -26.44 -47.86 22.82
C ALA A 67 -27.43 -47.71 24.00
N ARG A 68 -27.40 -46.57 24.69
CA ARG A 68 -28.52 -45.60 24.67
C ARG A 68 -28.27 -44.41 25.60
N SER A 69 -28.80 -43.30 25.10
CA SER A 69 -29.10 -42.04 25.75
C SER A 69 -29.64 -42.15 27.17
N SER A 70 -29.24 -41.21 28.02
CA SER A 70 -30.18 -40.53 28.91
C SER A 70 -29.64 -39.16 29.30
N SER A 71 -30.40 -38.14 28.93
CA SER A 71 -30.43 -36.83 29.56
C SER A 71 -30.62 -36.93 31.07
N SER A 72 -29.90 -36.11 31.83
CA SER A 72 -30.48 -35.44 32.99
C SER A 72 -29.64 -34.23 33.37
N SER A 73 -30.29 -33.08 33.27
CA SER A 73 -30.01 -31.87 34.03
C SER A 73 -29.76 -32.16 35.51
N HIS A 74 -28.83 -31.44 36.12
CA HIS A 74 -29.06 -30.86 37.44
C HIS A 74 -28.36 -29.51 37.57
N ASP A 75 -29.16 -28.63 38.16
CA ASP A 75 -28.98 -27.23 38.47
C ASP A 75 -27.91 -26.93 39.52
N ALA A 76 -27.47 -25.68 39.43
CA ALA A 76 -27.30 -24.72 40.51
C ALA A 76 -26.21 -24.91 41.58
N ALA A 77 -25.34 -23.90 41.52
CA ALA A 77 -25.04 -22.99 42.61
C ALA A 77 -23.86 -23.33 43.52
N GLY A 78 -23.03 -22.29 43.65
CA GLY A 78 -22.06 -22.11 44.70
C GLY A 78 -20.72 -21.76 44.11
N TRP A 79 -20.34 -20.49 44.15
CA TRP A 79 -19.18 -20.05 44.93
C TRP A 79 -18.90 -18.56 44.71
N ILE A 80 -19.15 -17.77 45.75
CA ILE A 80 -18.50 -16.48 45.99
C ILE A 80 -17.83 -16.55 47.37
N THR A 81 -16.57 -16.13 47.40
CA THR A 81 -15.67 -15.77 48.53
C THR A 81 -14.77 -16.84 49.17
N SER A 82 -13.50 -16.84 48.76
CA SER A 82 -12.31 -16.54 49.60
C SER A 82 -11.10 -16.34 48.65
N ARG A 83 -10.66 -15.09 48.40
CA ARG A 83 -9.60 -14.31 49.08
C ARG A 83 -8.20 -14.97 49.17
N LEU A 84 -7.25 -14.31 48.48
CA LEU A 84 -5.85 -14.00 48.85
C LEU A 84 -4.74 -15.07 48.66
N GLY A 85 -3.75 -14.69 47.83
CA GLY A 85 -2.38 -15.23 47.78
C GLY A 85 -2.07 -16.00 46.49
N GLY A 86 -1.03 -15.73 45.69
CA GLY A 86 0.09 -14.81 45.80
C GLY A 86 0.84 -14.73 44.45
N ARG A 87 1.54 -13.62 44.20
CA ARG A 87 2.37 -13.38 43.01
C ARG A 87 3.86 -13.47 43.37
N PRO A 88 4.66 -14.36 42.76
CA PRO A 88 6.12 -14.24 42.78
C PRO A 88 6.63 -13.94 41.37
N ALA A 89 6.41 -12.72 40.88
CA ALA A 89 7.05 -12.26 39.62
C ALA A 89 7.50 -10.79 39.66
N LEU A 90 7.09 -10.02 40.67
CA LEU A 90 7.37 -8.58 40.76
C LEU A 90 8.63 -8.21 41.54
N LYS A 91 9.31 -9.16 42.20
CA LYS A 91 10.52 -8.88 43.00
C LYS A 91 11.84 -8.89 42.19
N ARG A 92 11.86 -9.38 40.95
CA ARG A 92 13.10 -9.42 40.14
C ARG A 92 13.38 -8.13 39.35
N TRP A 93 12.36 -7.33 39.04
CA TRP A 93 12.53 -6.11 38.26
C TRP A 93 12.86 -4.86 39.11
N MET A 94 12.46 -4.83 40.38
CA MET A 94 12.73 -3.67 41.25
C MET A 94 14.18 -3.58 41.78
N LEU A 95 14.94 -4.68 41.78
CA LEU A 95 16.34 -4.68 42.22
C LEU A 95 17.32 -4.20 41.14
N ILE A 96 16.93 -4.24 39.86
CA ILE A 96 17.75 -3.74 38.74
C ILE A 96 17.58 -2.22 38.59
N ALA A 97 16.40 -1.67 38.88
CA ALA A 97 16.13 -0.23 38.78
C ALA A 97 16.77 0.61 39.91
N LEU A 98 17.01 0.01 41.08
CA LEU A 98 17.66 0.69 42.23
C LEU A 98 19.20 0.56 42.22
N GLY A 99 19.77 -0.34 41.42
CA GLY A 99 21.22 -0.51 41.27
C GLY A 99 21.87 0.48 40.30
N VAL A 100 21.10 1.06 39.37
CA VAL A 100 21.63 1.97 38.33
C VAL A 100 21.56 3.44 38.75
N SER A 101 20.74 3.78 39.75
CA SER A 101 20.55 5.15 40.24
C SER A 101 21.57 5.59 41.32
N ALA A 102 22.31 4.65 41.91
CA ALA A 102 23.33 4.95 42.94
C ALA A 102 24.73 5.30 42.36
N SER A 103 24.98 5.01 41.08
CA SER A 103 26.29 5.26 40.45
C SER A 103 26.43 6.64 39.80
N TYR A 104 25.33 7.39 39.68
CA TYR A 104 25.32 8.70 39.01
C TYR A 104 25.40 9.90 39.98
N ALA A 105 25.34 9.67 41.30
CA ALA A 105 25.28 10.73 42.32
C ALA A 105 26.63 11.04 43.01
N LEU A 106 27.76 10.47 42.53
CA LEU A 106 29.08 10.62 43.17
C LEU A 106 30.14 11.33 42.32
N LEU A 107 29.78 11.99 41.21
CA LEU A 107 30.75 12.71 40.36
C LEU A 107 30.49 14.20 40.11
N HIS A 108 29.51 14.83 40.77
CA HIS A 108 29.31 16.29 40.65
C HIS A 108 29.16 16.96 42.01
N ALA A 109 30.28 17.13 42.72
CA ALA A 109 30.41 18.05 43.85
C ALA A 109 31.87 18.48 44.06
N ALA A 110 32.30 19.50 43.30
CA ALA A 110 33.49 20.37 43.47
C ALA A 110 33.69 21.05 42.10
N THR A 111 33.78 22.37 41.89
CA THR A 111 34.19 23.51 42.71
C THR A 111 33.72 24.77 41.99
N SER A 112 33.17 25.72 42.74
CA SER A 112 33.03 27.13 42.35
C SER A 112 34.39 27.85 42.46
N THR A 113 34.73 28.73 41.52
CA THR A 113 35.20 30.12 41.76
C THR A 113 35.63 30.79 40.45
N SER A 114 35.01 31.93 40.13
CA SER A 114 35.59 33.00 39.31
C SER A 114 36.68 33.74 40.13
N PRO A 115 37.63 34.45 39.51
CA PRO A 115 37.36 35.83 39.12
C PRO A 115 38.05 36.33 37.84
N SER A 116 37.70 37.58 37.55
CA SER A 116 37.92 38.49 36.43
C SER A 116 39.36 38.96 36.13
N ALA A 117 39.49 39.42 34.87
CA ALA A 117 40.25 40.59 34.38
C ALA A 117 41.71 40.45 33.85
N SER A 118 41.83 40.79 32.56
CA SER A 118 42.77 41.78 31.99
C SER A 118 44.02 41.31 31.19
N THR A 119 44.07 41.85 29.95
CA THR A 119 45.22 42.42 29.20
C THR A 119 46.29 41.57 28.49
N THR A 120 46.40 41.87 27.18
CA THR A 120 47.60 42.03 26.31
C THR A 120 48.46 40.84 25.86
N THR A 121 48.47 40.65 24.53
CA THR A 121 49.63 40.47 23.61
C THR A 121 50.92 39.86 24.16
N THR A 122 51.42 38.78 23.57
CA THR A 122 52.51 38.81 22.55
C THR A 122 52.88 37.42 22.00
N THR A 123 53.31 37.45 20.75
CA THR A 123 53.96 36.49 19.87
C THR A 123 55.30 35.95 20.41
N THR A 124 55.63 34.67 20.13
CA THR A 124 56.96 34.09 19.73
C THR A 124 56.94 32.57 19.98
N THR A 125 56.89 31.69 18.97
CA THR A 125 57.97 31.08 18.16
C THR A 125 59.14 30.43 18.92
N LEU A 126 59.28 29.11 18.65
CA LEU A 126 60.48 28.27 18.55
C LEU A 126 61.19 27.81 19.84
N GLY A 127 61.49 26.51 19.89
CA GLY A 127 62.52 25.98 20.79
C GLY A 127 62.47 24.49 21.07
N VAL A 128 62.91 23.68 20.11
CA VAL A 128 63.28 22.27 20.28
C VAL A 128 64.44 22.14 21.26
N ALA A 129 64.36 21.24 22.25
CA ALA A 129 65.52 20.53 22.79
C ALA A 129 65.08 19.32 23.63
N SER A 130 65.47 18.14 23.17
CA SER A 130 65.49 16.87 23.88
C SER A 130 66.70 16.76 24.80
N TRP A 131 66.56 16.21 26.01
CA TRP A 131 67.53 15.27 26.57
C TRP A 131 66.96 14.41 27.72
N TRP A 132 67.45 13.17 27.75
CA TRP A 132 67.06 11.97 28.52
C TRP A 132 67.26 12.13 30.05
N SER A 133 66.86 11.25 30.98
CA SER A 133 66.58 9.81 30.99
C SER A 133 65.85 9.43 32.30
N GLY A 134 64.95 8.46 32.28
CA GLY A 134 64.31 7.93 33.49
C GLY A 134 63.48 6.66 33.24
N LYS A 135 64.15 5.51 33.31
CA LYS A 135 63.64 4.13 33.19
C LYS A 135 62.22 3.89 33.75
N THR A 136 61.32 3.32 32.93
CA THR A 136 60.29 2.37 33.39
C THR A 136 60.02 1.28 32.35
N LYS A 137 59.66 0.11 32.89
CA LYS A 137 59.55 -1.21 32.26
C LYS A 137 58.40 -1.31 31.24
N GLY A 138 58.70 -2.00 30.13
CA GLY A 138 57.87 -2.97 29.39
C GLY A 138 56.35 -2.73 29.32
N GLY A 139 55.91 -2.20 28.18
CA GLY A 139 54.55 -2.30 27.66
C GLY A 139 54.62 -2.32 26.13
N ARG A 140 53.88 -3.23 25.49
CA ARG A 140 53.71 -3.30 24.03
C ARG A 140 53.14 -1.96 23.51
N ASP A 141 53.72 -1.43 22.45
CA ASP A 141 53.09 -0.41 21.61
C ASP A 141 51.80 -0.99 21.00
N PRO A 142 50.66 -0.27 21.04
CA PRO A 142 49.56 -0.51 20.12
C PRO A 142 49.87 0.15 18.78
N ASP A 143 49.60 -0.59 17.71
CA ASP A 143 49.76 -0.17 16.32
C ASP A 143 49.03 1.14 16.02
N GLN A 144 49.68 1.97 15.21
CA GLN A 144 49.23 3.30 14.80
C GLN A 144 48.12 3.27 13.72
N ASP A 145 47.51 2.11 13.49
CA ASP A 145 46.42 1.89 12.52
C ASP A 145 45.00 2.05 13.14
N ASP A 146 44.87 2.21 14.46
CA ASP A 146 43.56 2.34 15.14
C ASP A 146 43.03 3.79 15.25
N LEU A 147 43.79 4.78 14.77
CA LEU A 147 43.41 6.21 14.83
C LEU A 147 42.65 6.72 13.60
N ASP A 148 42.61 5.95 12.51
CA ASP A 148 41.85 6.29 11.30
C ASP A 148 40.41 5.72 11.31
N ASP A 149 40.06 4.85 12.26
CA ASP A 149 38.73 4.22 12.32
C ASP A 149 37.67 5.10 13.04
N TRP A 150 38.11 6.08 13.85
CA TRP A 150 37.23 7.01 14.55
C TRP A 150 36.80 8.23 13.72
N LEU A 151 37.39 8.41 12.53
CA LEU A 151 37.06 9.49 11.59
C LEU A 151 36.18 9.02 10.42
N GLN A 152 35.86 7.72 10.34
CA GLN A 152 34.89 7.23 9.36
C GLN A 152 33.46 7.45 9.87
N PRO A 153 32.55 7.96 9.03
CA PRO A 153 31.14 8.02 9.38
C PRO A 153 30.64 6.60 9.72
N PRO A 154 29.75 6.45 10.71
CA PRO A 154 29.30 5.14 11.15
C PRO A 154 28.72 4.36 9.96
N ARG A 155 29.36 3.23 9.62
CA ARG A 155 28.83 2.31 8.61
C ARG A 155 27.56 1.68 9.17
N VAL A 156 26.42 2.13 8.66
CA VAL A 156 25.14 1.54 9.01
C VAL A 156 25.10 0.12 8.43
N ASP A 157 25.02 -0.86 9.32
CA ASP A 157 24.84 -2.25 8.94
C ASP A 157 23.53 -2.40 8.13
N ARG A 158 23.63 -2.86 6.87
CA ARG A 158 22.49 -3.13 5.99
C ARG A 158 21.48 -4.06 6.65
N THR A 159 21.92 -5.02 7.49
CA THR A 159 20.99 -5.89 8.23
C THR A 159 20.24 -5.18 9.36
N ALA A 160 20.77 -4.09 9.93
CA ALA A 160 20.05 -3.27 10.90
C ALA A 160 18.94 -2.43 10.22
N LEU A 161 19.19 -1.95 9.00
CA LEU A 161 18.22 -1.25 8.16
C LEU A 161 17.07 -2.17 7.70
N GLU A 162 17.35 -3.43 7.35
CA GLU A 162 16.31 -4.43 7.09
C GLU A 162 15.44 -4.71 8.33
N LYS A 163 16.04 -4.75 9.52
CA LYS A 163 15.29 -4.89 10.78
C LYS A 163 14.43 -3.65 11.09
N LEU A 164 14.89 -2.44 10.76
CA LEU A 164 14.09 -1.22 10.86
C LEU A 164 12.96 -1.18 9.82
N ARG A 165 13.19 -1.66 8.59
CA ARG A 165 12.14 -1.87 7.57
C ARG A 165 11.07 -2.86 8.05
N LEU A 166 11.45 -3.91 8.79
CA LEU A 166 10.50 -4.86 9.38
C LEU A 166 9.67 -4.25 10.52
N LEU A 167 10.25 -3.34 11.31
CA LEU A 167 9.54 -2.60 12.36
C LEU A 167 8.47 -1.64 11.80
N GLU A 168 8.71 -1.02 10.65
CA GLU A 168 7.71 -0.18 9.94
C GLU A 168 6.42 -0.95 9.64
N ILE A 169 6.55 -2.22 9.23
CA ILE A 169 5.37 -3.03 8.90
C ILE A 169 4.59 -3.37 10.17
N HIS A 170 5.28 -3.59 11.30
CA HIS A 170 4.66 -3.95 12.58
C HIS A 170 3.71 -2.90 13.15
N TYR A 171 4.07 -1.63 13.08
CA TYR A 171 3.31 -0.56 13.75
C TYR A 171 2.18 0.04 12.90
N GLY A 172 2.16 -0.23 11.59
CA GLY A 172 1.07 0.21 10.72
C GLY A 172 -0.19 -0.64 10.80
N ALA A 173 -0.27 -1.68 11.64
CA ALA A 173 -1.34 -2.68 11.63
C ALA A 173 -2.48 -2.45 12.66
N ASP A 174 -2.24 -1.69 13.73
CA ASP A 174 -3.16 -1.64 14.88
C ASP A 174 -4.21 -0.50 14.83
N GLU A 175 -4.32 0.28 13.74
CA GLU A 175 -5.08 1.56 13.76
C GLU A 175 -6.35 1.66 12.89
N ASP A 176 -6.89 0.58 12.30
CA ASP A 176 -8.09 0.70 11.42
C ASP A 176 -9.30 -0.17 11.83
N ASP A 177 -9.34 -0.75 13.03
CA ASP A 177 -10.51 -1.52 13.49
C ASP A 177 -11.67 -0.64 14.05
N GLU A 178 -11.59 0.68 13.97
CA GLU A 178 -12.75 1.56 14.22
C GLU A 178 -13.50 1.84 12.90
N GLU A 179 -14.38 0.91 12.53
CA GLU A 179 -15.39 1.09 11.49
C GLU A 179 -16.31 2.27 11.85
N GLY A 180 -16.14 3.40 11.15
CA GLY A 180 -17.11 4.49 11.19
C GLY A 180 -18.42 4.08 10.52
N GLU A 181 -19.47 3.93 11.33
CA GLU A 181 -20.86 3.82 10.87
C GLU A 181 -21.22 5.00 9.95
N GLU A 182 -21.69 4.69 8.75
CA GLU A 182 -22.32 5.64 7.83
C GLU A 182 -23.64 6.17 8.45
N ALA A 183 -23.59 7.32 9.11
CA ALA A 183 -24.79 8.04 9.50
C ALA A 183 -25.40 8.74 8.26
N GLY A 184 -26.42 8.11 7.69
CA GLY A 184 -27.28 8.71 6.67
C GLY A 184 -28.03 9.93 7.21
N GLN A 185 -27.89 11.06 6.52
CA GLN A 185 -28.72 12.25 6.73
C GLN A 185 -30.16 11.96 6.29
N GLY A 186 -31.06 11.80 7.26
CA GLY A 186 -32.50 11.93 7.09
C GLY A 186 -32.99 13.12 7.91
N GLY A 187 -33.34 14.22 7.25
CA GLY A 187 -33.98 15.36 7.90
C GLY A 187 -35.43 15.07 8.24
N THR A 188 -35.88 15.52 9.41
CA THR A 188 -37.14 16.25 9.68
C THR A 188 -37.36 16.35 11.20
N GLY A 189 -37.95 17.46 11.65
CA GLY A 189 -38.71 17.47 12.91
C GLY A 189 -38.25 18.48 13.95
N ALA A 190 -38.98 19.59 14.01
CA ALA A 190 -38.86 20.67 14.99
C ALA A 190 -39.06 20.25 16.45
N ALA A 191 -38.38 20.94 17.38
CA ALA A 191 -38.87 21.13 18.74
C ALA A 191 -38.36 22.46 19.31
N LEU A 192 -39.32 23.24 19.79
CA LEU A 192 -39.23 24.51 20.50
C LEU A 192 -38.48 24.37 21.83
N VAL A 193 -37.65 25.36 22.19
CA VAL A 193 -37.60 25.92 23.56
C VAL A 193 -37.20 27.40 23.48
N ALA A 194 -38.00 28.22 24.12
CA ALA A 194 -37.87 29.67 24.29
C ALA A 194 -37.06 30.05 25.54
N GLY A 195 -36.66 31.33 25.61
CA GLY A 195 -36.08 32.00 26.77
C GLY A 195 -34.89 32.86 26.32
N ASP A 196 -35.06 34.12 25.93
CA ASP A 196 -35.49 35.33 26.67
C ASP A 196 -34.33 36.34 26.69
N GLU A 197 -34.66 37.54 26.20
CA GLU A 197 -34.21 38.87 26.64
C GLU A 197 -32.72 39.24 26.49
N ALA A 198 -32.30 40.45 26.11
CA ALA A 198 -32.88 41.73 25.69
C ALA A 198 -31.75 42.40 24.84
N ASP A 199 -31.78 43.55 24.20
CA ASP A 199 -32.58 44.76 24.29
C ASP A 199 -32.15 45.68 23.11
N SER A 200 -32.98 46.68 22.84
CA SER A 200 -32.64 48.01 22.31
C SER A 200 -32.56 48.31 20.80
N ALA A 201 -33.57 49.11 20.42
CA ALA A 201 -33.53 50.38 19.68
C ALA A 201 -33.45 50.31 18.14
N ARG A 202 -34.57 50.55 17.43
CA ARG A 202 -35.21 51.85 17.12
C ARG A 202 -34.44 52.67 16.10
N LEU A 203 -34.96 52.76 14.86
CA LEU A 203 -35.10 54.03 14.13
C LEU A 203 -36.01 53.90 12.90
N GLU A 204 -36.90 54.88 12.81
CA GLU A 204 -37.92 55.10 11.79
C GLU A 204 -37.34 55.68 10.49
N ARG A 205 -38.05 55.41 9.38
CA ARG A 205 -38.35 56.28 8.20
C ARG A 205 -38.70 55.33 7.05
N GLY A 206 -39.79 55.44 6.32
CA GLY A 206 -40.65 56.58 6.02
C GLY A 206 -40.72 56.73 4.50
N GLY A 207 -41.93 56.60 3.94
CA GLY A 207 -42.31 57.28 2.69
C GLY A 207 -42.20 56.49 1.37
N GLY A 208 -43.36 56.04 0.88
CA GLY A 208 -43.97 56.60 -0.33
C GLY A 208 -43.61 56.01 -1.71
N GLY A 209 -44.66 55.73 -2.50
CA GLY A 209 -44.60 55.83 -3.96
C GLY A 209 -45.17 54.63 -4.70
N GLY A 210 -46.35 54.84 -5.30
CA GLY A 210 -47.15 53.85 -6.05
C GLY A 210 -46.60 53.41 -7.40
N GLY A 211 -47.32 52.49 -8.04
CA GLY A 211 -47.02 52.08 -9.41
C GLY A 211 -47.59 50.73 -9.83
N ASP A 212 -48.89 50.70 -10.02
CA ASP A 212 -49.74 49.94 -10.97
C ASP A 212 -49.22 48.69 -11.74
N GLY A 213 -50.14 47.72 -11.89
CA GLY A 213 -50.31 46.91 -13.10
C GLY A 213 -49.67 45.52 -13.17
N GLY A 214 -50.50 44.45 -13.17
CA GLY A 214 -50.07 43.15 -13.73
C GLY A 214 -50.75 41.89 -13.18
N THR A 215 -51.95 41.61 -13.67
CA THR A 215 -52.76 40.39 -13.50
C THR A 215 -52.08 39.10 -14.00
N ARG A 216 -52.11 37.98 -13.25
CA ARG A 216 -52.61 36.65 -13.72
C ARG A 216 -52.69 35.56 -12.63
N VAL A 217 -53.93 35.24 -12.25
CA VAL A 217 -54.54 33.91 -11.98
C VAL A 217 -53.76 32.87 -11.16
N LYS A 218 -54.17 32.72 -9.88
CA LYS A 218 -54.12 31.47 -9.10
C LYS A 218 -55.46 30.74 -9.25
N GLY A 219 -55.44 29.46 -9.59
CA GLY A 219 -56.55 28.53 -9.42
C GLY A 219 -56.28 27.63 -8.21
N ASN A 220 -57.17 27.71 -7.23
CA ASN A 220 -57.17 26.97 -5.97
C ASN A 220 -58.54 26.29 -5.91
N GLU A 221 -58.61 24.96 -5.84
CA GLU A 221 -59.83 24.29 -5.39
C GLU A 221 -59.49 23.15 -4.43
N ASN A 222 -59.87 23.39 -3.18
CA ASN A 222 -60.02 22.42 -2.11
C ASN A 222 -61.32 21.64 -2.29
N GLY A 223 -61.30 20.33 -2.02
CA GLY A 223 -62.48 19.48 -2.04
C GLY A 223 -62.42 18.32 -1.05
N ARG A 224 -62.70 18.65 0.21
CA ARG A 224 -63.38 17.89 1.30
C ARG A 224 -63.14 16.39 1.54
N ALA A 225 -62.87 16.12 2.82
CA ALA A 225 -62.88 14.85 3.53
C ALA A 225 -64.28 14.21 3.71
N ALA A 226 -64.30 12.89 3.87
CA ALA A 226 -65.25 12.17 4.73
C ALA A 226 -64.65 10.81 5.17
N ALA A 227 -64.88 10.46 6.43
CA ALA A 227 -64.43 9.25 7.11
C ALA A 227 -65.41 8.07 6.94
N GLY A 228 -64.91 6.83 7.04
CA GLY A 228 -65.71 5.61 7.17
C GLY A 228 -64.83 4.36 7.31
N ALA A 229 -65.09 3.54 8.33
CA ALA A 229 -64.29 2.40 8.78
C ALA A 229 -64.62 1.06 8.04
N PRO A 230 -64.30 -0.15 8.56
CA PRO A 230 -63.24 -1.01 8.04
C PRO A 230 -63.70 -2.37 7.47
N GLY A 231 -62.80 -3.03 6.72
CA GLY A 231 -62.74 -4.48 6.61
C GLY A 231 -63.18 -5.09 5.27
N GLN A 232 -62.21 -5.59 4.50
CA GLN A 232 -62.38 -6.82 3.71
C GLN A 232 -61.02 -7.38 3.25
N LEU A 233 -60.75 -8.63 3.65
CA LEU A 233 -59.73 -9.50 3.09
C LEU A 233 -59.93 -9.64 1.58
N LEU A 234 -58.90 -9.34 0.79
CA LEU A 234 -58.82 -9.78 -0.61
C LEU A 234 -57.61 -10.71 -0.77
N ALA A 235 -57.92 -11.92 -1.22
CA ALA A 235 -57.00 -12.99 -1.53
C ALA A 235 -56.04 -12.55 -2.65
N ALA A 236 -54.74 -12.67 -2.39
CA ALA A 236 -53.71 -12.51 -3.41
C ALA A 236 -53.74 -13.72 -4.34
N THR A 237 -54.14 -13.50 -5.59
CA THR A 237 -54.02 -14.48 -6.66
C THR A 237 -52.57 -14.60 -7.12
N ASP A 238 -52.10 -15.84 -7.14
CA ASP A 238 -50.75 -16.28 -7.48
C ASP A 238 -50.55 -16.24 -9.02
N ALA A 239 -50.53 -15.04 -9.60
CA ALA A 239 -50.22 -14.86 -11.01
C ALA A 239 -48.70 -14.74 -11.21
N PRO A 240 -48.07 -15.57 -12.07
CA PRO A 240 -46.66 -15.45 -12.38
C PRO A 240 -46.37 -14.07 -13.00
N PRO A 241 -45.22 -13.43 -12.66
CA PRO A 241 -44.91 -12.11 -13.17
C PRO A 241 -44.87 -12.13 -14.70
N LEU A 242 -45.71 -11.31 -15.32
CA LEU A 242 -45.63 -11.00 -16.75
C LEU A 242 -44.23 -10.45 -17.03
N VAL A 243 -43.48 -11.16 -17.88
CA VAL A 243 -42.21 -10.68 -18.45
C VAL A 243 -42.55 -9.46 -19.30
N ALA A 244 -42.48 -8.28 -18.68
CA ALA A 244 -42.66 -7.01 -19.38
C ALA A 244 -41.35 -6.71 -20.13
N GLU A 245 -41.52 -6.56 -21.44
CA GLU A 245 -40.55 -6.02 -22.41
C GLU A 245 -39.43 -6.97 -22.85
N ILE A 246 -39.60 -7.48 -24.08
CA ILE A 246 -38.52 -8.03 -24.88
C ILE A 246 -37.53 -6.87 -25.11
N PRO A 247 -36.25 -6.98 -24.73
CA PRO A 247 -35.27 -5.92 -24.95
C PRO A 247 -35.30 -5.50 -26.42
N GLU A 248 -35.50 -4.21 -26.69
CA GLU A 248 -35.43 -3.68 -28.05
C GLU A 248 -34.13 -4.13 -28.69
N PHE A 249 -34.24 -4.73 -29.88
CA PHE A 249 -33.08 -5.14 -30.67
C PHE A 249 -32.30 -3.87 -31.04
N VAL A 250 -31.28 -3.55 -30.26
CA VAL A 250 -30.35 -2.46 -30.56
C VAL A 250 -29.60 -2.87 -31.81
N LYS A 251 -29.97 -2.26 -32.94
CA LYS A 251 -29.31 -2.48 -34.23
C LYS A 251 -27.81 -2.19 -34.03
N PRO A 252 -26.90 -3.11 -34.40
CA PRO A 252 -25.46 -2.89 -34.25
C PRO A 252 -25.08 -1.56 -34.89
N ASP A 253 -24.33 -0.73 -34.18
CA ASP A 253 -23.82 0.53 -34.72
C ASP A 253 -23.01 0.20 -35.99
N PRO A 254 -23.44 0.65 -37.18
CA PRO A 254 -22.72 0.35 -38.43
C PRO A 254 -21.34 1.01 -38.48
N LEU A 255 -21.03 1.93 -37.56
CA LEU A 255 -19.72 2.55 -37.39
C LEU A 255 -18.85 1.86 -36.34
N ALA A 256 -19.37 0.83 -35.64
CA ALA A 256 -18.55 0.06 -34.72
C ALA A 256 -17.46 -0.68 -35.51
N PRO A 257 -16.20 -0.66 -35.04
CA PRO A 257 -15.14 -1.42 -35.68
C PRO A 257 -15.53 -2.91 -35.72
N PRO A 258 -15.17 -3.62 -36.80
CA PRO A 258 -15.48 -5.05 -36.92
C PRO A 258 -14.89 -5.79 -35.71
N ALA A 259 -15.62 -6.79 -35.23
CA ALA A 259 -15.13 -7.62 -34.13
C ALA A 259 -13.76 -8.20 -34.49
N PRO A 260 -12.80 -8.21 -33.55
CA PRO A 260 -11.46 -8.72 -33.82
C PRO A 260 -11.53 -10.17 -34.29
N GLU A 261 -10.69 -10.52 -35.26
CA GLU A 261 -10.58 -11.88 -35.79
C GLU A 261 -10.28 -12.87 -34.65
N ARG A 262 -11.02 -13.98 -34.61
CA ARG A 262 -10.81 -15.05 -33.65
C ARG A 262 -9.69 -15.96 -34.14
N ILE A 263 -8.75 -16.27 -33.26
CA ILE A 263 -7.58 -17.10 -33.53
C ILE A 263 -7.67 -18.35 -32.65
N PRO A 264 -7.37 -19.55 -33.20
CA PRO A 264 -7.28 -20.78 -32.42
C PRO A 264 -6.40 -20.62 -31.19
N ALA A 265 -6.89 -21.09 -30.04
CA ALA A 265 -6.23 -20.94 -28.75
C ALA A 265 -4.77 -21.43 -28.74
N ASP A 266 -4.48 -22.57 -29.35
CA ASP A 266 -3.13 -23.16 -29.39
C ASP A 266 -2.13 -22.27 -30.16
N ILE A 267 -2.56 -21.67 -31.27
CA ILE A 267 -1.74 -20.76 -32.08
C ILE A 267 -1.49 -19.46 -31.32
N LEU A 268 -2.53 -18.90 -30.71
CA LEU A 268 -2.43 -17.64 -29.99
C LEU A 268 -1.62 -17.79 -28.69
N ASP A 269 -1.84 -18.87 -27.94
CA ASP A 269 -1.15 -19.15 -26.69
C ASP A 269 0.35 -19.39 -26.94
N ARG A 270 0.71 -20.10 -28.02
CA ARG A 270 2.11 -20.22 -28.46
C ARG A 270 2.75 -18.88 -28.77
N ARG A 271 2.02 -17.96 -29.41
CA ARG A 271 2.54 -16.63 -29.76
C ARG A 271 2.75 -15.74 -28.54
N VAL A 272 1.81 -15.76 -27.60
CA VAL A 272 1.78 -14.83 -26.46
C VAL A 272 2.69 -15.28 -25.32
N CYS A 273 2.66 -16.56 -24.96
CA CYS A 273 3.43 -17.06 -23.81
C CYS A 273 4.35 -18.24 -24.15
N GLY A 274 4.52 -18.59 -25.44
CA GLY A 274 5.39 -19.70 -25.83
C GLY A 274 4.84 -21.08 -25.48
N ALA A 275 3.52 -21.22 -25.29
CA ALA A 275 2.91 -22.50 -24.93
C ALA A 275 3.21 -23.61 -25.95
N VAL A 276 3.50 -24.82 -25.44
CA VAL A 276 3.81 -26.03 -26.20
C VAL A 276 2.84 -27.16 -25.84
N ASP A 277 2.70 -28.15 -26.73
CA ASP A 277 1.96 -29.40 -26.45
C ASP A 277 0.51 -29.26 -25.94
N GLY A 278 -0.18 -28.19 -26.34
CA GLY A 278 -1.57 -27.94 -25.97
C GLY A 278 -1.75 -27.28 -24.59
N ASP A 279 -0.67 -26.84 -23.96
CA ASP A 279 -0.77 -25.98 -22.77
C ASP A 279 -1.43 -24.64 -23.12
N SER A 280 -2.22 -24.11 -22.19
CA SER A 280 -2.81 -22.78 -22.30
C SER A 280 -1.93 -21.74 -21.61
N CYS A 281 -1.98 -20.49 -22.11
CA CYS A 281 -1.36 -19.40 -21.38
C CYS A 281 -2.02 -19.23 -20.01
N ARG A 282 -1.19 -19.09 -18.97
CA ARG A 282 -1.66 -18.90 -17.60
C ARG A 282 -1.22 -17.56 -17.05
N PHE A 283 -2.19 -16.80 -16.57
CA PHE A 283 -1.97 -15.44 -16.09
C PHE A 283 -2.36 -15.27 -14.63
N LEU A 284 -1.66 -14.36 -13.95
CA LEU A 284 -2.06 -13.76 -12.69
C LEU A 284 -2.32 -12.28 -12.94
N VAL A 285 -3.55 -11.83 -12.65
CA VAL A 285 -4.00 -10.45 -12.88
C VAL A 285 -4.20 -9.75 -11.54
N PRO A 286 -3.43 -8.69 -11.23
CA PRO A 286 -3.69 -7.80 -10.09
C PRO A 286 -4.96 -6.98 -10.34
N ALA A 287 -6.12 -7.56 -10.05
CA ALA A 287 -7.42 -6.93 -10.34
C ALA A 287 -7.66 -5.72 -9.42
N TRP A 288 -7.32 -5.85 -8.14
CA TRP A 288 -7.40 -4.74 -7.19
C TRP A 288 -6.25 -4.80 -6.17
N LEU A 289 -5.52 -3.70 -6.03
CA LEU A 289 -4.52 -3.50 -4.98
C LEU A 289 -5.01 -2.45 -3.99
N GLY A 290 -5.19 -2.86 -2.72
CA GLY A 290 -5.78 -2.01 -1.68
C GLY A 290 -4.92 -0.83 -1.21
N GLU A 291 -3.63 -0.82 -1.56
CA GLU A 291 -2.64 0.17 -1.13
C GLU A 291 -2.37 1.26 -2.19
N GLN A 292 -1.61 2.29 -1.81
CA GLN A 292 -1.19 3.37 -2.71
C GLN A 292 0.28 3.25 -3.09
N GLU A 293 0.57 3.62 -4.33
CA GLU A 293 1.87 3.90 -4.92
C GLU A 293 3.02 3.07 -4.31
N THR A 294 3.83 3.56 -3.36
CA THR A 294 4.99 2.84 -2.82
C THR A 294 4.62 1.45 -2.27
N LYS A 295 3.54 1.35 -1.49
CA LYS A 295 3.09 0.06 -0.95
C LYS A 295 2.42 -0.80 -2.03
N ALA A 296 1.74 -0.17 -2.98
CA ALA A 296 1.17 -0.89 -4.12
C ALA A 296 2.26 -1.54 -4.99
N GLN A 297 3.45 -0.94 -5.12
CA GLN A 297 4.61 -1.56 -5.78
C GLN A 297 5.04 -2.85 -5.07
N GLN A 298 5.17 -2.81 -3.74
CA GLN A 298 5.49 -4.00 -2.94
C GLN A 298 4.44 -5.10 -3.12
N HIS A 299 3.16 -4.74 -3.13
CA HIS A 299 2.07 -5.70 -3.36
C HIS A 299 2.15 -6.32 -4.76
N LEU A 300 2.42 -5.51 -5.79
CA LEU A 300 2.60 -6.00 -7.15
C LEU A 300 3.79 -6.95 -7.25
N TYR A 301 4.91 -6.64 -6.58
CA TYR A 301 6.07 -7.52 -6.50
C TYR A 301 5.73 -8.85 -5.80
N GLN A 302 4.99 -8.84 -4.69
CA GLN A 302 4.52 -10.06 -4.02
C GLN A 302 3.63 -10.92 -4.93
N LEU A 303 2.75 -10.29 -5.72
CA LEU A 303 1.97 -10.99 -6.73
C LEU A 303 2.83 -11.53 -7.89
N GLY A 304 3.93 -10.85 -8.24
CA GLY A 304 4.92 -11.34 -9.18
C GLY A 304 5.66 -12.59 -8.69
N LEU A 305 6.10 -12.58 -7.42
CA LEU A 305 6.65 -13.77 -6.77
C LEU A 305 5.63 -14.91 -6.73
N LEU A 306 4.36 -14.60 -6.49
CA LEU A 306 3.29 -15.60 -6.52
C LEU A 306 3.05 -16.13 -7.94
N ALA A 307 3.11 -15.27 -8.96
CA ALA A 307 2.96 -15.67 -10.37
C ALA A 307 4.05 -16.66 -10.78
N LEU A 308 5.32 -16.36 -10.45
CA LEU A 308 6.46 -17.27 -10.63
C LEU A 308 6.23 -18.62 -9.92
N ALA A 309 5.86 -18.57 -8.64
CA ALA A 309 5.58 -19.75 -7.84
C ALA A 309 4.34 -20.53 -8.32
N LEU A 310 3.52 -19.98 -9.22
CA LEU A 310 2.37 -20.68 -9.82
C LEU A 310 2.60 -21.03 -11.29
N ASN A 311 3.80 -20.77 -11.83
CA ASN A 311 4.13 -20.87 -13.25
C ASN A 311 3.13 -20.08 -14.13
N ARG A 312 2.98 -18.78 -13.82
CA ARG A 312 2.08 -17.86 -14.49
C ARG A 312 2.83 -16.59 -14.89
N THR A 313 2.41 -15.97 -15.99
CA THR A 313 2.84 -14.62 -16.36
C THR A 313 2.03 -13.60 -15.58
N LEU A 314 2.69 -12.59 -15.00
CA LEU A 314 2.03 -11.50 -14.29
C LEU A 314 1.49 -10.48 -15.31
N VAL A 315 0.22 -10.10 -15.21
CA VAL A 315 -0.32 -8.98 -15.99
C VAL A 315 -0.01 -7.67 -15.26
N LEU A 316 0.65 -6.74 -15.93
CA LEU A 316 0.91 -5.41 -15.38
C LEU A 316 -0.40 -4.62 -15.30
N PRO A 317 -0.82 -4.17 -14.11
CA PRO A 317 -2.09 -3.49 -13.95
C PRO A 317 -2.03 -2.06 -14.48
N ASN A 318 -3.19 -1.52 -14.86
CA ASN A 318 -3.35 -0.10 -15.11
C ASN A 318 -3.20 0.73 -13.82
N VAL A 319 -2.96 2.04 -13.99
CA VAL A 319 -2.68 2.99 -12.92
C VAL A 319 -3.60 4.20 -13.00
N ALA A 320 -3.99 4.74 -11.84
CA ALA A 320 -4.53 6.09 -11.72
C ALA A 320 -4.55 6.53 -10.26
N LYS A 321 -4.43 7.84 -10.00
CA LYS A 321 -4.56 8.43 -8.67
C LYS A 321 -3.71 7.71 -7.61
N SER A 322 -2.46 7.39 -7.94
CA SER A 322 -1.54 6.65 -7.06
C SER A 322 -2.01 5.23 -6.72
N ARG A 323 -2.87 4.60 -7.55
CA ARG A 323 -3.39 3.25 -7.35
C ARG A 323 -3.09 2.36 -8.56
N LEU A 324 -3.12 1.05 -8.33
CA LEU A 324 -2.87 -0.01 -9.30
C LEU A 324 -4.06 -0.98 -9.34
N GLY A 325 -4.52 -1.35 -10.53
CA GLY A 325 -5.66 -2.25 -10.71
C GLY A 325 -6.25 -2.21 -12.11
N THR A 326 -7.05 -3.21 -12.44
CA THR A 326 -7.60 -3.43 -13.79
C THR A 326 -8.61 -2.37 -14.21
N CYS A 327 -9.28 -1.71 -13.27
CA CYS A 327 -10.28 -0.69 -13.55
C CYS A 327 -9.70 0.66 -14.00
N TYR A 328 -8.42 0.91 -13.77
CA TYR A 328 -7.84 2.21 -14.08
C TYR A 328 -7.63 2.42 -15.58
N LYS A 329 -7.55 3.69 -15.99
CA LYS A 329 -7.54 4.11 -17.40
C LYS A 329 -6.14 4.14 -18.01
N ASN A 330 -5.11 4.48 -17.23
CA ASN A 330 -3.77 4.67 -17.77
C ASN A 330 -3.00 3.34 -17.70
N PRO A 331 -2.19 2.99 -18.70
CA PRO A 331 -1.37 1.78 -18.67
C PRO A 331 -0.31 1.83 -17.57
N PHE A 332 0.26 0.68 -17.19
CA PHE A 332 1.39 0.61 -16.24
C PHE A 332 2.55 1.55 -16.61
N SER A 333 2.86 1.60 -17.91
CA SER A 333 3.88 2.45 -18.52
C SER A 333 3.62 3.95 -18.35
N PHE A 334 2.40 4.35 -17.96
CA PHE A 334 2.09 5.73 -17.65
C PHE A 334 2.78 6.19 -16.36
N TYR A 335 3.01 5.33 -15.37
CA TYR A 335 3.73 5.71 -14.15
C TYR A 335 5.15 5.16 -14.10
N TYR A 336 5.34 3.92 -14.54
CA TYR A 336 6.55 3.14 -14.30
C TYR A 336 7.19 2.69 -15.62
N SER A 337 8.46 2.32 -15.59
CA SER A 337 9.07 1.60 -16.72
C SER A 337 8.33 0.27 -16.91
N PRO A 338 7.96 -0.11 -18.16
CA PRO A 338 7.33 -1.41 -18.42
C PRO A 338 8.24 -2.60 -18.03
N THR A 339 9.55 -2.39 -17.91
CA THR A 339 10.52 -3.43 -17.54
C THR A 339 10.70 -3.60 -16.03
N SER A 340 10.06 -2.77 -15.19
CA SER A 340 10.33 -2.72 -13.74
C SER A 340 10.25 -4.06 -13.02
N LEU A 341 9.41 -4.99 -13.48
CA LEU A 341 9.25 -6.33 -12.91
C LEU A 341 10.10 -7.36 -13.65
N SER A 342 10.26 -7.24 -14.96
CA SER A 342 11.11 -8.14 -15.74
C SER A 342 12.59 -8.00 -15.37
N ASP A 343 13.01 -6.77 -15.04
CA ASP A 343 14.37 -6.49 -14.53
C ASP A 343 14.60 -7.16 -13.17
N LEU A 344 13.53 -7.48 -12.43
CA LEU A 344 13.56 -8.28 -11.20
C LEU A 344 13.41 -9.79 -11.45
N GLY A 345 13.44 -10.24 -12.70
CA GLY A 345 13.28 -11.64 -13.07
C GLY A 345 11.83 -12.15 -13.04
N ILE A 346 10.83 -11.26 -13.03
CA ILE A 346 9.41 -11.63 -13.03
C ILE A 346 8.83 -11.44 -14.45
N PRO A 347 8.38 -12.52 -15.12
CA PRO A 347 7.75 -12.44 -16.44
C PRO A 347 6.44 -11.66 -16.41
N THR A 348 6.31 -10.72 -17.35
CA THR A 348 5.15 -9.83 -17.41
C THR A 348 4.57 -9.69 -18.82
N ILE A 349 3.30 -9.29 -18.87
CA ILE A 349 2.60 -8.82 -20.08
C ILE A 349 1.82 -7.54 -19.73
N SER A 350 1.64 -6.62 -20.68
CA SER A 350 0.80 -5.44 -20.42
C SER A 350 -0.68 -5.81 -20.29
N GLN A 351 -1.47 -4.98 -19.60
CA GLN A 351 -2.93 -5.20 -19.53
C GLN A 351 -3.60 -5.10 -20.91
N GLU A 352 -3.08 -4.27 -21.81
CA GLU A 352 -3.58 -4.12 -23.18
C GLU A 352 -3.40 -5.42 -23.99
N GLU A 353 -2.17 -5.95 -24.02
CA GLU A 353 -1.87 -7.21 -24.71
C GLU A 353 -2.64 -8.40 -24.08
N PHE A 354 -2.79 -8.40 -22.75
CA PHE A 354 -3.64 -9.39 -22.08
C PHE A 354 -5.11 -9.29 -22.52
N ILE A 355 -5.66 -8.07 -22.60
CA ILE A 355 -7.02 -7.87 -23.10
C ILE A 355 -7.14 -8.35 -24.55
N ASP A 356 -6.21 -7.96 -25.42
CA ASP A 356 -6.17 -8.42 -26.82
C ASP A 356 -6.14 -9.94 -26.92
N TRP A 357 -5.32 -10.60 -26.10
CA TRP A 357 -5.28 -12.06 -26.00
C TRP A 357 -6.65 -12.64 -25.64
N THR A 358 -7.32 -12.14 -24.60
CA THR A 358 -8.68 -12.63 -24.24
C THR A 358 -9.70 -12.40 -25.37
N MET A 359 -9.55 -11.29 -26.10
CA MET A 359 -10.48 -10.90 -27.16
C MET A 359 -10.21 -11.63 -28.47
N ARG A 360 -9.01 -12.10 -28.76
CA ARG A 360 -8.73 -12.81 -30.01
C ARG A 360 -8.83 -14.31 -29.88
N ARG A 361 -8.67 -14.86 -28.68
CA ARG A 361 -8.81 -16.30 -28.45
C ARG A 361 -10.20 -16.79 -28.83
N ASP A 362 -10.30 -17.85 -29.61
CA ASP A 362 -11.57 -18.45 -30.00
C ASP A 362 -12.38 -18.93 -28.78
N ALA A 363 -11.75 -19.75 -27.93
CA ALA A 363 -12.25 -20.19 -26.65
C ALA A 363 -12.00 -19.13 -25.56
N SER A 364 -13.06 -18.73 -24.87
CA SER A 364 -12.96 -17.84 -23.71
C SER A 364 -12.04 -18.46 -22.65
N PRO A 365 -11.00 -17.75 -22.16
CA PRO A 365 -10.14 -18.27 -21.09
C PRO A 365 -10.92 -18.43 -19.78
N SER A 366 -10.69 -19.55 -19.10
CA SER A 366 -11.27 -19.80 -17.77
C SER A 366 -10.62 -18.90 -16.71
N ALA A 367 -11.42 -18.40 -15.77
CA ALA A 367 -10.96 -17.45 -14.77
C ALA A 367 -11.52 -17.73 -13.37
N GLN A 368 -10.74 -17.38 -12.35
CA GLN A 368 -11.14 -17.46 -10.95
C GLN A 368 -10.70 -16.20 -10.20
N VAL A 369 -11.58 -15.67 -9.34
CA VAL A 369 -11.24 -14.57 -8.43
C VAL A 369 -10.62 -15.13 -7.16
N VAL A 370 -9.53 -14.53 -6.71
CA VAL A 370 -8.85 -14.84 -5.45
C VAL A 370 -8.70 -13.56 -4.63
N THR A 371 -9.21 -13.56 -3.41
CA THR A 371 -9.07 -12.46 -2.45
C THR A 371 -8.09 -12.85 -1.35
N MET A 372 -7.06 -12.04 -1.16
CA MET A 372 -6.15 -12.11 -0.02
C MET A 372 -6.57 -11.01 0.98
N GLY A 373 -7.35 -11.41 1.98
CA GLY A 373 -7.89 -10.50 3.00
C GLY A 373 -7.08 -10.52 4.30
N ASN A 374 -7.23 -9.48 5.12
CA ASN A 374 -6.63 -9.43 6.45
C ASN A 374 -7.15 -10.54 7.37
N ALA A 375 -6.38 -10.87 8.41
CA ALA A 375 -6.83 -11.82 9.43
C ALA A 375 -8.19 -11.36 9.99
N LYS A 376 -9.13 -12.30 10.12
CA LYS A 376 -10.42 -12.06 10.75
C LYS A 376 -10.44 -12.71 12.12
N SER A 377 -11.15 -12.11 13.08
CA SER A 377 -11.26 -12.60 14.45
C SER A 377 -11.89 -14.01 14.54
N ASP A 378 -12.76 -14.37 13.59
CA ASP A 378 -13.34 -15.71 13.47
C ASP A 378 -12.37 -16.75 12.86
N TYR A 379 -11.22 -16.31 12.33
CA TYR A 379 -10.21 -17.13 11.65
C TYR A 379 -8.83 -17.03 12.30
N SER A 380 -8.75 -17.27 13.61
CA SER A 380 -7.48 -17.24 14.35
C SER A 380 -6.37 -18.14 13.77
N LEU A 381 -6.73 -19.29 13.19
CA LEU A 381 -5.80 -20.21 12.52
C LEU A 381 -5.65 -19.98 11.00
N GLY A 382 -6.28 -18.93 10.48
CA GLY A 382 -6.41 -18.67 9.05
C GLY A 382 -7.47 -19.57 8.40
N ALA A 383 -8.00 -19.13 7.27
CA ALA A 383 -9.07 -19.84 6.58
C ALA A 383 -8.99 -19.65 5.06
N ILE A 384 -9.52 -20.64 4.34
CA ILE A 384 -9.86 -20.53 2.93
C ILE A 384 -11.37 -20.68 2.82
N GLU A 385 -12.02 -19.69 2.21
CA GLU A 385 -13.44 -19.69 1.92
C GLU A 385 -13.67 -19.83 0.43
N ILE A 386 -14.60 -20.71 0.06
CA ILE A 386 -15.09 -20.86 -1.32
C ILE A 386 -16.50 -20.27 -1.37
N ASP A 387 -16.64 -19.08 -1.95
CA ASP A 387 -17.93 -18.40 -2.06
C ASP A 387 -18.56 -18.68 -3.42
N SER A 388 -19.35 -19.75 -3.49
CA SER A 388 -20.05 -20.11 -4.72
C SER A 388 -21.22 -19.19 -5.07
N ALA A 389 -21.63 -18.30 -4.15
CA ALA A 389 -22.70 -17.34 -4.38
C ALA A 389 -22.17 -15.95 -4.78
N ALA A 390 -20.90 -15.66 -4.53
CA ALA A 390 -20.27 -14.40 -4.90
C ALA A 390 -20.31 -14.15 -6.42
N ASP A 391 -20.60 -12.90 -6.76
CA ASP A 391 -20.46 -12.37 -8.11
C ASP A 391 -18.95 -12.22 -8.42
N PRO A 392 -18.40 -12.96 -9.41
CA PRO A 392 -16.97 -12.92 -9.75
C PRO A 392 -16.53 -11.64 -10.48
N SER A 393 -17.42 -10.66 -10.72
CA SER A 393 -17.02 -9.33 -11.18
C SER A 393 -16.76 -8.34 -10.05
N LEU A 394 -17.16 -8.70 -8.83
CA LEU A 394 -17.01 -7.87 -7.66
C LEU A 394 -15.92 -8.46 -6.78
N VAL A 395 -15.27 -7.61 -5.99
CA VAL A 395 -14.40 -8.07 -4.92
C VAL A 395 -15.27 -8.84 -3.91
N PRO A 396 -14.99 -10.13 -3.64
CA PRO A 396 -15.64 -10.87 -2.56
C PRO A 396 -15.58 -10.08 -1.25
N SER A 397 -16.69 -10.01 -0.50
CA SER A 397 -16.91 -9.17 0.69
C SER A 397 -16.99 -7.64 0.48
N LYS A 398 -16.70 -7.10 -0.71
CA LYS A 398 -16.79 -5.67 -1.04
C LYS A 398 -17.57 -5.46 -2.34
N PRO A 399 -18.91 -5.63 -2.33
CA PRO A 399 -19.73 -5.66 -3.54
C PRO A 399 -19.75 -4.33 -4.31
N THR A 400 -19.27 -3.24 -3.73
CA THR A 400 -19.13 -1.94 -4.41
C THR A 400 -17.88 -1.86 -5.29
N ARG A 401 -16.93 -2.80 -5.16
CA ARG A 401 -15.68 -2.78 -5.91
C ARG A 401 -15.74 -3.71 -7.10
N ASN A 402 -15.85 -3.13 -8.29
CA ASN A 402 -15.79 -3.84 -9.56
C ASN A 402 -14.34 -4.21 -9.91
N LEU A 403 -14.15 -5.38 -10.53
CA LEU A 403 -12.85 -5.84 -11.03
C LEU A 403 -12.59 -5.43 -12.49
N CYS A 404 -13.57 -4.88 -13.20
CA CYS A 404 -13.48 -4.45 -14.61
C CYS A 404 -12.91 -5.51 -15.57
N LEU A 405 -13.20 -6.78 -15.29
CA LEU A 405 -12.75 -7.93 -16.07
C LEU A 405 -13.87 -8.60 -16.86
N ARG A 406 -15.10 -8.06 -16.86
CA ARG A 406 -16.22 -8.59 -17.65
C ARG A 406 -16.26 -8.04 -19.07
N ALA A 407 -17.07 -8.67 -19.92
CA ALA A 407 -17.47 -8.12 -21.21
C ALA A 407 -18.07 -6.71 -21.04
N PRO A 408 -17.86 -5.79 -22.01
CA PRO A 408 -17.13 -6.00 -23.26
C PRO A 408 -15.61 -5.87 -23.15
N ARG A 409 -15.05 -5.59 -21.95
CA ARG A 409 -13.61 -5.31 -21.78
C ARG A 409 -12.74 -6.55 -21.92
N THR A 410 -13.22 -7.71 -21.49
CA THR A 410 -12.54 -9.01 -21.71
C THR A 410 -13.56 -10.10 -22.03
N ARG A 411 -13.08 -11.28 -22.43
CA ARG A 411 -13.89 -12.51 -22.59
C ARG A 411 -13.58 -13.59 -21.55
N LEU A 412 -13.11 -13.21 -20.36
CA LEU A 412 -12.87 -14.17 -19.29
C LEU A 412 -14.17 -14.88 -18.85
N ASP A 413 -14.08 -16.21 -18.71
CA ASP A 413 -15.18 -17.04 -18.24
C ASP A 413 -14.97 -17.44 -16.78
N PHE A 414 -15.75 -16.83 -15.89
CA PHE A 414 -15.76 -17.13 -14.46
C PHE A 414 -16.78 -18.20 -14.07
N SER A 415 -17.53 -18.77 -15.02
CA SER A 415 -18.61 -19.71 -14.72
C SER A 415 -18.11 -21.03 -14.17
N GLY A 416 -16.90 -21.46 -14.54
CA GLY A 416 -16.32 -22.74 -14.15
C GLY A 416 -15.73 -22.80 -12.74
N HIS A 417 -15.43 -21.65 -12.11
CA HIS A 417 -14.70 -21.58 -10.84
C HIS A 417 -15.32 -20.57 -9.86
N SER A 418 -15.66 -21.02 -8.65
CA SER A 418 -16.11 -20.16 -7.56
C SER A 418 -14.98 -19.27 -7.05
N PRO A 419 -15.27 -18.00 -6.71
CA PRO A 419 -14.35 -17.12 -6.00
C PRO A 419 -13.78 -17.76 -4.72
N LEU A 420 -12.50 -17.48 -4.47
CA LEU A 420 -11.76 -17.91 -3.28
C LEU A 420 -11.41 -16.69 -2.44
N ALA A 421 -11.53 -16.81 -1.12
CA ALA A 421 -10.95 -15.86 -0.18
C ALA A 421 -9.99 -16.60 0.77
N ILE A 422 -8.79 -16.05 0.97
CA ILE A 422 -7.74 -16.62 1.80
C ILE A 422 -7.39 -15.61 2.88
N TYR A 423 -7.44 -16.06 4.13
CA TYR A 423 -7.21 -15.28 5.33
C TYR A 423 -6.00 -15.84 6.09
N PRO A 424 -5.03 -15.00 6.47
CA PRO A 424 -3.89 -15.43 7.26
C PRO A 424 -4.29 -15.75 8.70
N PRO A 425 -3.51 -16.59 9.41
CA PRO A 425 -3.62 -16.75 10.84
C PRO A 425 -3.41 -15.43 11.59
N GLU A 426 -4.01 -15.32 12.76
CA GLU A 426 -3.77 -14.18 13.65
C GLU A 426 -2.28 -14.11 14.03
N GLY A 427 -1.72 -12.90 13.99
CA GLY A 427 -0.31 -12.69 14.30
C GLY A 427 0.68 -13.29 13.29
N TYR A 428 0.25 -13.72 12.10
CA TYR A 428 1.18 -14.22 11.06
C TYR A 428 2.33 -13.24 10.78
N HIS A 429 2.06 -11.94 10.91
CA HIS A 429 3.01 -10.87 10.68
C HIS A 429 4.06 -10.70 11.78
N LYS A 430 3.85 -11.27 12.98
CA LYS A 430 4.72 -11.17 14.17
C LYS A 430 6.13 -11.73 13.98
N SER A 431 6.33 -12.57 12.97
CA SER A 431 7.65 -13.09 12.62
C SER A 431 7.77 -13.29 11.12
N GLU A 432 8.98 -13.22 10.61
CA GLU A 432 9.26 -13.56 9.21
C GLU A 432 8.90 -15.01 8.89
N ALA A 433 9.26 -15.96 9.75
CA ALA A 433 8.89 -17.36 9.58
C ALA A 433 7.37 -17.56 9.49
N GLY A 434 6.58 -16.84 10.29
CA GLY A 434 5.12 -16.85 10.22
C GLY A 434 4.58 -16.32 8.88
N ARG A 435 5.18 -15.24 8.37
CA ARG A 435 4.81 -14.64 7.07
C ARG A 435 5.13 -15.57 5.90
N LEU A 436 6.37 -16.06 5.84
CA LEU A 436 6.84 -16.94 4.77
C LEU A 436 6.11 -18.29 4.79
N GLY A 437 5.93 -18.88 5.98
CA GLY A 437 5.17 -20.12 6.12
C GLY A 437 3.69 -19.98 5.73
N PHE A 438 3.09 -18.79 5.89
CA PHE A 438 1.78 -18.51 5.32
C PHE A 438 1.82 -18.41 3.79
N GLY A 439 2.81 -17.73 3.21
CA GLY A 439 2.99 -17.66 1.75
C GLY A 439 3.15 -19.04 1.09
N GLU A 440 3.94 -19.94 1.66
CA GLU A 440 4.09 -21.32 1.17
C GLU A 440 2.74 -22.07 1.15
N LYS A 441 1.92 -21.86 2.18
CA LYS A 441 0.58 -22.46 2.27
C LYS A 441 -0.36 -21.87 1.22
N VAL A 442 -0.26 -20.59 0.90
CA VAL A 442 -1.02 -19.96 -0.18
C VAL A 442 -0.66 -20.60 -1.52
N ILE A 443 0.63 -20.75 -1.83
CA ILE A 443 1.10 -21.40 -3.06
C ILE A 443 0.58 -22.84 -3.15
N THR A 444 0.77 -23.62 -2.08
CA THR A 444 0.33 -25.02 -2.01
C THR A 444 -1.19 -25.14 -2.16
N THR A 445 -1.95 -24.22 -1.57
CA THR A 445 -3.41 -24.16 -1.68
C THR A 445 -3.84 -23.91 -3.11
N LEU A 446 -3.25 -22.92 -3.78
CA LEU A 446 -3.61 -22.56 -5.15
C LEU A 446 -3.17 -23.60 -6.19
N ARG A 447 -2.13 -24.40 -5.90
CA ARG A 447 -1.73 -25.59 -6.69
C ARG A 447 -2.57 -26.83 -6.40
N SER A 448 -3.34 -26.84 -5.30
CA SER A 448 -4.02 -28.04 -4.83
C SER A 448 -5.20 -28.43 -5.74
N ARG A 449 -5.12 -29.63 -6.34
CA ARG A 449 -6.25 -30.22 -7.09
C ARG A 449 -7.53 -30.31 -6.26
N LYS A 450 -7.42 -30.49 -4.94
CA LYS A 450 -8.57 -30.54 -4.01
C LYS A 450 -9.29 -29.19 -3.93
N VAL A 451 -8.54 -28.10 -3.93
CA VAL A 451 -9.12 -26.74 -3.89
C VAL A 451 -9.76 -26.45 -5.23
N VAL A 452 -9.05 -26.74 -6.34
CA VAL A 452 -9.60 -26.61 -7.71
C VAL A 452 -10.91 -27.39 -7.84
N SER A 453 -10.93 -28.68 -7.46
CA SER A 453 -12.13 -29.52 -7.58
C SER A 453 -13.30 -29.04 -6.73
N LYS A 454 -13.04 -28.51 -5.53
CA LYS A 454 -14.08 -27.97 -4.63
C LYS A 454 -14.61 -26.62 -5.10
N SER A 455 -13.75 -25.82 -5.73
CA SER A 455 -14.14 -24.54 -6.32
C SER A 455 -14.80 -24.70 -7.69
N SER A 456 -14.70 -25.88 -8.32
CA SER A 456 -15.29 -26.13 -9.63
C SER A 456 -16.82 -26.09 -9.57
N ARG A 457 -17.39 -25.24 -10.43
CA ARG A 457 -18.84 -25.13 -10.67
C ARG A 457 -19.31 -26.00 -11.82
N LEU A 458 -18.42 -26.79 -12.44
CA LEU A 458 -18.77 -27.66 -13.56
C LEU A 458 -19.89 -28.63 -13.17
N SER A 459 -20.96 -28.64 -13.94
CA SER A 459 -22.07 -29.59 -13.80
C SER A 459 -21.57 -30.97 -14.25
N GLY A 460 -21.34 -31.88 -13.30
CA GLY A 460 -20.82 -33.22 -13.59
C GLY A 460 -20.66 -34.07 -12.35
N SER A 461 -20.35 -35.36 -12.56
CA SER A 461 -20.06 -36.30 -11.48
C SER A 461 -18.89 -35.83 -10.62
N THR A 462 -18.78 -36.34 -9.39
CA THR A 462 -17.66 -36.05 -8.48
C THR A 462 -16.29 -36.30 -9.15
N GLN A 463 -16.23 -37.26 -10.07
CA GLN A 463 -15.03 -37.60 -10.85
C GLN A 463 -14.71 -36.55 -11.91
N ALA A 464 -15.72 -35.99 -12.60
CA ALA A 464 -15.54 -34.88 -13.54
C ALA A 464 -15.05 -33.61 -12.84
N LYS A 465 -15.57 -33.32 -11.63
CA LYS A 465 -15.08 -32.20 -10.80
C LYS A 465 -13.65 -32.43 -10.29
N ALA A 466 -13.29 -33.66 -9.95
CA ALA A 466 -11.93 -34.01 -9.54
C ALA A 466 -10.91 -33.88 -10.68
N ALA A 467 -11.36 -33.98 -11.93
CA ALA A 467 -10.56 -33.80 -13.13
C ALA A 467 -10.58 -32.37 -13.69
N ALA A 468 -11.25 -31.42 -13.02
CA ALA A 468 -11.32 -30.04 -13.49
C ALA A 468 -9.92 -29.41 -13.63
N PRO A 469 -9.59 -28.81 -14.78
CA PRO A 469 -8.31 -28.13 -14.95
C PRO A 469 -8.22 -26.90 -14.04
N PRO A 470 -7.00 -26.45 -13.67
CA PRO A 470 -6.83 -25.15 -13.02
C PRO A 470 -7.26 -24.03 -13.98
N PRO A 471 -7.73 -22.88 -13.46
CA PRO A 471 -8.13 -21.76 -14.30
C PRO A 471 -6.95 -21.17 -15.07
N ASP A 472 -7.19 -20.73 -16.31
CA ASP A 472 -6.19 -20.04 -17.13
C ASP A 472 -5.79 -18.72 -16.47
N VAL A 473 -6.74 -18.00 -15.85
CA VAL A 473 -6.51 -16.70 -15.22
C VAL A 473 -6.89 -16.69 -13.74
N LEU A 474 -5.98 -16.21 -12.89
CA LEU A 474 -6.28 -15.86 -11.49
C LEU A 474 -6.36 -14.34 -11.34
N ALA A 475 -7.54 -13.83 -11.03
CA ALA A 475 -7.78 -12.40 -10.77
C ALA A 475 -7.68 -12.11 -9.27
N PHE A 476 -6.62 -11.41 -8.86
CA PHE A 476 -6.31 -11.15 -7.46
C PHE A 476 -6.86 -9.82 -6.96
N ASN A 477 -7.54 -9.89 -5.82
CA ASN A 477 -7.68 -8.78 -4.89
C ASN A 477 -6.67 -8.97 -3.75
N TYR A 478 -5.74 -8.03 -3.58
CA TYR A 478 -4.66 -8.15 -2.59
C TYR A 478 -4.70 -7.00 -1.58
N GLU A 479 -4.96 -7.33 -0.31
CA GLU A 479 -5.13 -6.36 0.78
C GLU A 479 -4.19 -6.60 1.98
N LEU A 480 -3.30 -7.60 1.91
CA LEU A 480 -2.36 -7.87 3.00
C LEU A 480 -1.30 -6.77 3.08
N ARG A 481 -1.07 -6.24 4.29
CA ARG A 481 -0.05 -5.20 4.54
C ARG A 481 1.39 -5.72 4.57
N PHE A 482 1.56 -7.00 4.86
CA PHE A 482 2.88 -7.60 5.09
C PHE A 482 3.28 -8.49 3.92
N PRO A 483 4.55 -8.46 3.49
CA PRO A 483 5.03 -9.38 2.48
C PRO A 483 5.03 -10.81 3.06
N ILE A 484 4.51 -11.74 2.28
CA ILE A 484 4.33 -13.16 2.63
C ILE A 484 5.24 -14.08 1.83
N LEU A 485 5.92 -13.56 0.81
CA LEU A 485 6.84 -14.29 -0.06
C LEU A 485 8.20 -13.58 -0.12
N SER A 486 9.25 -14.38 -0.23
CA SER A 486 10.61 -13.96 -0.59
C SER A 486 11.02 -14.58 -1.94
N PRO A 487 12.07 -14.07 -2.61
CA PRO A 487 12.65 -14.72 -3.78
C PRO A 487 12.90 -16.21 -3.59
N ALA A 488 13.62 -16.57 -2.53
CA ALA A 488 13.96 -17.96 -2.21
C ALA A 488 12.72 -18.85 -2.06
N VAL A 489 11.68 -18.38 -1.36
CA VAL A 489 10.42 -19.13 -1.23
C VAL A 489 9.78 -19.30 -2.60
N SER A 490 9.67 -18.24 -3.42
CA SER A 490 9.08 -18.35 -4.76
C SER A 490 9.83 -19.34 -5.65
N SER A 491 11.17 -19.25 -5.68
CA SER A 491 12.03 -20.12 -6.48
C SER A 491 11.98 -21.59 -6.07
N ALA A 492 11.77 -21.89 -4.78
CA ALA A 492 11.57 -23.26 -4.32
C ALA A 492 10.34 -23.93 -4.95
N PHE A 493 9.35 -23.16 -5.42
CA PHE A 493 8.18 -23.67 -6.13
C PHE A 493 8.26 -23.49 -7.65
N ALA A 494 9.07 -22.56 -8.15
CA ALA A 494 9.18 -22.24 -9.57
C ALA A 494 9.80 -23.39 -10.39
N ALA A 495 9.72 -23.30 -11.71
CA ALA A 495 10.38 -24.25 -12.61
C ALA A 495 11.91 -24.14 -12.43
N PRO A 496 12.66 -25.26 -12.44
CA PRO A 496 14.12 -25.25 -12.23
C PRO A 496 14.92 -24.43 -13.25
N THR A 497 14.31 -24.11 -14.39
CA THR A 497 14.93 -23.36 -15.48
C THR A 497 14.86 -21.84 -15.31
N LEU A 498 14.05 -21.34 -14.37
CA LEU A 498 13.93 -19.91 -14.11
C LEU A 498 14.96 -19.47 -13.07
N PRO A 499 15.72 -18.39 -13.31
CA PRO A 499 16.61 -17.83 -12.30
C PRO A 499 15.80 -17.34 -11.09
N GLU A 500 16.45 -17.31 -9.92
CA GLU A 500 15.85 -16.70 -8.74
C GLU A 500 15.58 -15.20 -9.00
N PRO A 501 14.36 -14.70 -8.72
CA PRO A 501 14.05 -13.30 -8.92
C PRO A 501 14.88 -12.43 -7.98
N LEU A 502 15.19 -11.21 -8.40
CA LEU A 502 15.94 -10.28 -7.56
C LEU A 502 15.09 -9.82 -6.35
N PRO A 503 15.73 -9.44 -5.23
CA PRO A 503 15.04 -8.80 -4.11
C PRO A 503 14.26 -7.57 -4.56
N PHE A 504 13.20 -7.23 -3.81
CA PHE A 504 12.38 -6.05 -4.11
C PHE A 504 13.24 -4.78 -4.20
N SER A 505 13.14 -4.09 -5.33
CA SER A 505 13.50 -2.69 -5.47
C SER A 505 12.28 -1.88 -5.91
N HIS A 506 12.30 -0.58 -5.61
CA HIS A 506 11.28 0.32 -6.13
C HIS A 506 11.31 0.36 -7.65
N PHE A 507 10.14 0.50 -8.25
CA PHE A 507 10.01 0.53 -9.71
C PHE A 507 10.52 1.86 -10.24
N SER A 508 11.33 1.82 -11.29
CA SER A 508 11.72 3.01 -12.03
C SER A 508 10.47 3.69 -12.58
N TYR A 509 10.35 5.00 -12.38
CA TYR A 509 9.27 5.76 -13.00
C TYR A 509 9.45 5.85 -14.52
N ALA A 510 8.38 6.11 -15.25
CA ALA A 510 8.41 6.31 -16.69
C ALA A 510 9.36 7.47 -17.05
N ASP A 511 10.12 7.31 -18.15
CA ASP A 511 11.18 8.25 -18.55
C ASP A 511 10.68 9.69 -18.67
N VAL A 512 9.47 9.89 -19.17
CA VAL A 512 8.87 11.22 -19.31
C VAL A 512 8.79 11.98 -17.98
N TRP A 513 8.51 11.29 -16.88
CA TRP A 513 8.45 11.93 -15.56
C TRP A 513 9.84 12.12 -14.97
N ASN A 514 10.77 11.19 -15.20
CA ASN A 514 12.18 11.38 -14.85
C ASN A 514 12.74 12.64 -15.52
N SER A 515 12.56 12.77 -16.84
CA SER A 515 13.02 13.94 -17.59
C SER A 515 12.33 15.23 -17.13
N LEU A 516 11.02 15.21 -16.85
CA LEU A 516 10.33 16.38 -16.31
C LEU A 516 10.86 16.76 -14.90
N GLY A 517 11.12 15.77 -14.05
CA GLY A 517 11.73 15.97 -12.74
C GLY A 517 13.14 16.56 -12.84
N GLU A 518 13.93 16.13 -13.82
CA GLU A 518 15.26 16.69 -14.10
C GLU A 518 15.19 18.17 -14.51
N GLN A 519 14.24 18.55 -15.37
CA GLN A 519 14.02 19.96 -15.72
C GLN A 519 13.69 20.83 -14.49
N LEU A 520 12.96 20.29 -13.52
CA LEU A 520 12.67 21.00 -12.28
C LEU A 520 13.90 21.09 -11.36
N VAL A 521 14.68 20.02 -11.28
CA VAL A 521 15.92 19.98 -10.49
C VAL A 521 16.92 21.00 -11.03
N ASP A 522 17.15 21.06 -12.33
CA ASP A 522 18.09 21.99 -12.97
C ASP A 522 17.73 23.46 -12.71
N ARG A 523 16.43 23.77 -12.63
CA ARG A 523 15.94 25.12 -12.30
C ARG A 523 16.12 25.48 -10.82
N LEU A 524 16.04 24.49 -9.94
CA LEU A 524 16.06 24.68 -8.50
C LEU A 524 17.48 24.66 -7.92
N ALA A 525 18.40 23.92 -8.53
CA ALA A 525 19.75 23.68 -8.02
C ALA A 525 20.55 24.98 -7.75
N PRO A 526 21.26 25.10 -6.60
CA PRO A 526 21.19 24.22 -5.44
C PRO A 526 19.99 24.53 -4.52
N PHE A 527 19.33 23.49 -4.04
CA PHE A 527 18.13 23.57 -3.22
C PHE A 527 18.06 22.52 -2.11
N VAL A 528 17.17 22.79 -1.17
CA VAL A 528 16.78 21.84 -0.13
C VAL A 528 15.35 21.39 -0.39
N ALA A 529 15.16 20.08 -0.53
CA ALA A 529 13.84 19.47 -0.57
C ALA A 529 13.39 19.09 0.82
N ILE A 530 12.13 19.39 1.12
CA ILE A 530 11.46 19.02 2.36
C ILE A 530 10.31 18.10 2.00
N HIS A 531 10.24 16.93 2.64
CA HIS A 531 9.00 16.17 2.67
C HIS A 531 8.38 16.24 4.06
N TRP A 532 7.20 16.87 4.16
CA TRP A 532 6.48 17.05 5.42
C TRP A 532 5.03 16.59 5.31
N ARG A 533 4.78 15.37 5.79
CA ARG A 533 3.45 14.79 5.92
C ARG A 533 2.80 15.27 7.21
N THR A 534 1.85 16.18 7.10
CA THR A 534 1.20 16.86 8.21
C THR A 534 -0.11 16.21 8.65
N GLU A 535 -0.74 15.40 7.79
CA GLU A 535 -2.07 14.83 8.03
C GLU A 535 -2.18 13.90 9.24
N THR A 536 -1.05 13.38 9.70
CA THR A 536 -0.96 12.46 10.84
C THR A 536 -0.43 13.11 12.10
N LEU A 537 -0.11 14.41 12.06
CA LEU A 537 0.43 15.12 13.21
C LEU A 537 -0.68 15.73 14.03
N LEU A 538 -0.51 15.73 15.36
CA LEU A 538 -1.36 16.52 16.23
C LEU A 538 -1.21 18.01 15.85
N PRO A 539 -2.32 18.76 15.66
CA PRO A 539 -2.25 20.16 15.28
C PRO A 539 -1.39 21.01 16.22
N ALA A 540 -1.34 20.64 17.51
CA ALA A 540 -0.50 21.27 18.53
C ALA A 540 1.01 21.17 18.23
N ASN A 541 1.45 20.12 17.51
CA ASN A 541 2.85 19.93 17.14
C ASN A 541 3.24 20.74 15.90
N LEU A 542 2.30 21.09 15.03
CA LEU A 542 2.61 21.73 13.73
C LEU A 542 3.34 23.06 13.87
N ALA A 543 2.87 23.93 14.77
CA ALA A 543 3.50 25.24 14.99
C ALA A 543 4.94 25.13 15.52
N PRO A 544 5.24 24.37 16.59
CA PRO A 544 6.63 24.22 17.04
C PRO A 544 7.50 23.45 16.04
N CYS A 545 6.97 22.43 15.34
CA CYS A 545 7.70 21.76 14.26
C CYS A 545 8.04 22.72 13.11
N GLY A 546 7.11 23.60 12.72
CA GLY A 546 7.36 24.63 11.71
C GLY A 546 8.45 25.63 12.12
N GLN A 547 8.52 26.02 13.40
CA GLN A 547 9.63 26.85 13.89
C GLN A 547 10.98 26.13 13.82
N SER A 548 11.00 24.85 14.22
CA SER A 548 12.20 24.03 14.17
C SER A 548 12.70 23.85 12.74
N LEU A 549 11.79 23.59 11.80
CA LEU A 549 12.09 23.53 10.38
C LEU A 549 12.73 24.84 9.89
N ILE A 550 12.15 26.01 10.20
CA ILE A 550 12.74 27.30 9.82
C ILE A 550 14.15 27.47 10.41
N ASN A 551 14.36 27.09 11.67
CA ASN A 551 15.67 27.14 12.31
C ASN A 551 16.69 26.27 11.55
N LYS A 552 16.32 25.03 11.25
CA LYS A 552 17.17 24.08 10.51
C LYS A 552 17.50 24.60 9.12
N LEU A 553 16.54 25.20 8.40
CA LEU A 553 16.78 25.77 7.07
C LEU A 553 17.75 26.96 7.10
N LEU A 554 17.65 27.83 8.11
CA LEU A 554 18.59 28.96 8.28
C LEU A 554 19.98 28.47 8.70
N GLU A 555 20.06 27.41 9.50
CA GLU A 555 21.32 26.75 9.83
C GLU A 555 21.97 26.18 8.56
N LEU A 556 21.23 25.42 7.76
CA LEU A 556 21.70 24.87 6.50
C LEU A 556 22.12 25.97 5.53
N LYS A 557 21.38 27.08 5.44
CA LYS A 557 21.79 28.25 4.63
C LYS A 557 23.13 28.85 5.08
N ARG A 558 23.41 28.87 6.39
CA ARG A 558 24.70 29.34 6.92
C ARG A 558 25.83 28.36 6.59
N GLN A 559 25.57 27.06 6.64
CA GLN A 559 26.54 26.02 6.28
C GLN A 559 26.80 25.96 4.77
N TYR A 560 25.75 26.20 3.96
CA TYR A 560 25.78 26.16 2.50
C TYR A 560 25.31 27.50 1.91
N PRO A 561 26.19 28.52 1.84
CA PRO A 561 25.82 29.87 1.39
C PRO A 561 25.27 29.93 -0.04
N SER A 562 25.54 28.94 -0.89
CA SER A 562 25.00 28.83 -2.25
C SER A 562 23.52 28.45 -2.28
N LEU A 563 22.96 27.88 -1.21
CA LEU A 563 21.58 27.42 -1.12
C LEU A 563 20.59 28.58 -1.34
N ARG A 564 19.68 28.47 -2.31
CA ARG A 564 18.72 29.54 -2.64
C ARG A 564 17.28 29.12 -2.52
N ASN A 565 16.97 27.88 -2.90
CA ASN A 565 15.60 27.41 -3.02
C ASN A 565 15.27 26.38 -1.93
N VAL A 566 14.03 26.43 -1.45
CA VAL A 566 13.42 25.49 -0.51
C VAL A 566 12.20 24.91 -1.21
N TYR A 567 12.28 23.64 -1.60
CA TYR A 567 11.19 22.92 -2.24
C TYR A 567 10.39 22.15 -1.17
N LEU A 568 9.12 22.48 -0.98
CA LEU A 568 8.27 21.85 0.03
C LEU A 568 7.26 20.89 -0.62
N ALA A 569 7.49 19.60 -0.44
CA ALA A 569 6.54 18.53 -0.72
C ALA A 569 5.72 18.25 0.56
N THR A 570 4.41 18.53 0.51
CA THR A 570 3.52 18.37 1.65
C THR A 570 2.13 17.91 1.22
N ASP A 571 1.47 17.14 2.07
CA ASP A 571 0.07 16.73 1.91
C ASP A 571 -0.92 17.87 2.18
N TYR A 572 -0.46 18.95 2.80
CA TYR A 572 -1.26 20.11 3.14
C TYR A 572 -1.51 21.02 1.92
N PRO A 573 -2.75 21.50 1.67
CA PRO A 573 -3.07 22.38 0.54
C PRO A 573 -2.53 23.80 0.78
N ILE A 574 -1.22 23.97 0.69
CA ILE A 574 -0.51 25.20 1.10
C ILE A 574 -0.82 26.39 0.20
N GLU A 575 -1.17 26.11 -1.06
CA GLU A 575 -1.55 27.08 -2.10
C GLU A 575 -2.85 27.81 -1.73
N SER A 576 -3.72 27.18 -0.94
CA SER A 576 -4.92 27.82 -0.40
C SER A 576 -4.61 28.94 0.60
N LEU A 577 -3.41 28.92 1.20
CA LEU A 577 -2.96 29.94 2.17
C LEU A 577 -2.07 31.01 1.54
N ASP A 578 -1.31 30.65 0.51
CA ASP A 578 -0.42 31.56 -0.21
C ASP A 578 -0.49 31.27 -1.72
N PRO A 579 -1.26 32.07 -2.49
CA PRO A 579 -1.39 31.91 -3.93
C PRO A 579 -0.07 32.09 -4.71
N THR A 580 0.99 32.59 -4.06
CA THR A 580 2.32 32.67 -4.69
C THR A 580 3.03 31.31 -4.73
N LEU A 581 2.51 30.30 -4.02
CA LEU A 581 3.01 28.92 -4.02
C LEU A 581 2.24 28.03 -5.00
N GLY A 582 1.33 28.57 -5.79
CA GLY A 582 0.59 27.82 -6.80
C GLY A 582 -0.79 28.43 -7.04
N PRO A 583 -1.44 28.10 -8.17
CA PRO A 583 -2.78 28.59 -8.44
C PRO A 583 -3.72 28.16 -7.31
N ALA A 584 -4.34 29.14 -6.65
CA ALA A 584 -5.42 28.87 -5.71
C ALA A 584 -6.56 28.16 -6.46
N SER A 585 -7.24 27.23 -5.77
CA SER A 585 -8.51 26.68 -6.24
C SER A 585 -9.44 27.82 -6.66
N GLN A 586 -10.20 27.63 -7.75
CA GLN A 586 -11.10 28.68 -8.25
C GLN A 586 -12.04 29.17 -7.13
N PRO A 587 -12.45 30.44 -7.11
CA PRO A 587 -13.38 30.94 -6.10
C PRO A 587 -14.68 30.09 -6.09
N GLY A 588 -14.93 29.37 -4.99
CA GLY A 588 -16.08 28.46 -4.84
C GLY A 588 -15.74 26.96 -5.03
N GLU A 589 -14.53 26.64 -5.45
CA GLU A 589 -14.00 25.27 -5.47
C GLU A 589 -13.32 25.01 -4.10
N GLU A 590 -13.84 24.06 -3.32
CA GLU A 590 -13.23 23.70 -2.04
C GLU A 590 -11.77 23.33 -2.24
N ALA A 591 -10.89 23.81 -1.35
CA ALA A 591 -9.47 23.50 -1.39
C ALA A 591 -9.27 21.97 -1.30
N VAL A 592 -9.06 21.34 -2.45
CA VAL A 592 -8.85 19.90 -2.53
C VAL A 592 -7.49 19.60 -1.91
N ALA A 593 -7.47 18.91 -0.78
CA ALA A 593 -6.21 18.46 -0.19
C ALA A 593 -5.45 17.57 -1.18
N HIS A 594 -4.13 17.70 -1.22
CA HIS A 594 -3.26 16.89 -2.08
C HIS A 594 -3.29 15.39 -1.74
N SER A 595 -3.83 15.06 -0.56
CA SER A 595 -4.07 13.70 -0.08
C SER A 595 -5.55 13.47 0.17
N GLY A 596 -6.09 12.38 -0.40
CA GLY A 596 -7.48 11.97 -0.20
C GLY A 596 -7.81 11.59 1.26
N THR A 597 -6.80 11.26 2.07
CA THR A 597 -6.96 11.07 3.52
C THR A 597 -6.97 12.39 4.27
N PHE A 598 -6.19 13.38 3.83
CA PHE A 598 -6.11 14.67 4.53
C PHE A 598 -7.35 15.53 4.37
N ALA A 599 -8.03 15.48 3.22
CA ALA A 599 -9.22 16.29 2.95
C ALA A 599 -10.32 16.19 4.03
N LYS A 600 -10.41 15.04 4.71
CA LYS A 600 -11.40 14.78 5.76
C LYS A 600 -10.99 15.28 7.15
N VAL A 601 -9.71 15.60 7.36
CA VAL A 601 -9.14 15.87 8.69
C VAL A 601 -8.49 17.25 8.81
N VAL A 602 -8.48 18.06 7.74
CA VAL A 602 -7.98 19.45 7.81
C VAL A 602 -8.87 20.26 8.75
N THR A 603 -8.26 20.92 9.74
CA THR A 603 -9.00 21.74 10.73
C THR A 603 -8.53 23.20 10.71
N PRO A 604 -9.31 24.14 11.28
CA PRO A 604 -8.87 25.54 11.47
C PRO A 604 -7.53 25.69 12.20
N GLN A 605 -7.18 24.73 13.07
CA GLN A 605 -5.89 24.71 13.77
C GLN A 605 -4.73 24.41 12.81
N HIS A 606 -4.91 23.48 11.86
CA HIS A 606 -3.92 23.23 10.80
C HIS A 606 -3.67 24.51 9.99
N HIS A 607 -4.73 25.17 9.53
CA HIS A 607 -4.60 26.43 8.80
C HIS A 607 -3.89 27.51 9.62
N THR A 608 -4.21 27.62 10.91
CA THR A 608 -3.57 28.59 11.80
C THR A 608 -2.07 28.30 11.97
N ALA A 609 -1.70 27.04 12.15
CA ALA A 609 -0.31 26.63 12.26
C ALA A 609 0.48 26.87 10.96
N MET A 610 -0.09 26.49 9.80
CA MET A 610 0.57 26.66 8.51
C MET A 610 0.66 28.13 8.07
N ARG A 611 -0.37 28.96 8.34
CA ARG A 611 -0.28 30.43 8.15
C ARG A 611 0.85 31.03 8.98
N ARG A 612 0.99 30.58 10.22
CA ARG A 612 2.09 31.00 11.10
C ARG A 612 3.44 30.59 10.54
N PHE A 613 3.60 29.34 10.10
CA PHE A 613 4.81 28.87 9.45
C PHE A 613 5.19 29.73 8.24
N LEU A 614 4.26 29.96 7.29
CA LEU A 614 4.50 30.76 6.09
C LEU A 614 4.91 32.20 6.41
N ARG A 615 4.19 32.86 7.33
CA ARG A 615 4.51 34.22 7.78
C ARG A 615 5.89 34.28 8.41
N ASP A 616 6.21 33.34 9.28
CA ASP A 616 7.47 33.33 10.02
C ASP A 616 8.65 32.97 9.10
N PHE A 617 8.44 32.07 8.12
CA PHE A 617 9.41 31.80 7.04
C PHE A 617 9.68 33.07 6.23
N LYS A 618 8.63 33.73 5.71
CA LYS A 618 8.76 34.98 4.92
C LYS A 618 9.49 36.08 5.68
N LYS A 619 9.28 36.17 6.99
CA LYS A 619 9.95 37.15 7.85
C LYS A 619 11.42 36.79 8.07
N ARG A 620 11.72 35.54 8.44
CA ARG A 620 13.05 35.14 8.92
C ARG A 620 14.02 34.75 7.80
N ALA A 621 13.52 34.19 6.71
CA ALA A 621 14.29 33.79 5.55
C ALA A 621 14.30 34.84 4.42
N LYS A 622 13.77 36.06 4.70
CA LYS A 622 13.66 37.15 3.74
C LYS A 622 15.00 37.44 3.06
N GLY A 623 15.03 37.36 1.73
CA GLY A 623 16.21 37.63 0.92
C GLY A 623 17.30 36.55 0.98
N GLN A 624 17.09 35.48 1.75
CA GLN A 624 18.07 34.39 1.93
C GLN A 624 17.62 33.10 1.25
N LEU A 625 16.34 32.74 1.38
CA LEU A 625 15.76 31.52 0.82
C LEU A 625 14.42 31.82 0.15
N ARG A 626 14.17 31.16 -0.98
CA ARG A 626 12.89 31.16 -1.71
C ARG A 626 12.13 29.87 -1.42
N LEU A 627 10.94 29.98 -0.82
CA LEU A 627 10.03 28.84 -0.68
C LEU A 627 9.30 28.60 -2.01
N THR A 628 9.18 27.33 -2.38
CA THR A 628 8.44 26.88 -3.56
C THR A 628 7.82 25.50 -3.32
N THR A 629 6.94 25.08 -4.23
CA THR A 629 6.26 23.77 -4.26
C THR A 629 6.22 23.29 -5.72
N PHE A 630 5.79 22.04 -5.94
CA PHE A 630 5.56 21.55 -7.30
C PHE A 630 4.59 22.44 -8.09
N ALA A 631 3.46 22.85 -7.50
CA ALA A 631 2.42 23.62 -8.19
C ALA A 631 2.94 24.97 -8.70
N ARG A 632 3.80 25.63 -7.93
CA ARG A 632 4.48 26.87 -8.37
C ARG A 632 5.45 26.61 -9.50
N GLU A 633 6.36 25.67 -9.33
CA GLU A 633 7.40 25.40 -10.35
C GLU A 633 6.80 24.86 -11.65
N GLN A 634 5.69 24.12 -11.56
CA GLN A 634 4.88 23.70 -12.71
C GLN A 634 4.35 24.91 -13.48
N ALA A 635 3.81 25.93 -12.81
CA ALA A 635 3.31 27.13 -13.47
C ALA A 635 4.44 27.95 -14.11
N GLU A 636 5.57 28.10 -13.42
CA GLU A 636 6.76 28.77 -13.96
C GLU A 636 7.33 28.02 -15.18
N LEU A 637 7.43 26.68 -15.11
CA LEU A 637 7.89 25.85 -16.22
C LEU A 637 6.93 25.88 -17.40
N ALA A 638 5.61 25.88 -17.16
CA ALA A 638 4.62 25.94 -18.22
C ALA A 638 4.65 27.27 -18.99
N ALA A 639 4.96 28.38 -18.31
CA ALA A 639 5.07 29.70 -18.94
C ALA A 639 6.25 29.79 -19.92
N GLU A 640 7.26 28.95 -19.72
CA GLU A 640 8.51 28.92 -20.49
C GLU A 640 8.67 27.60 -21.28
N ALA A 641 7.60 26.80 -21.39
CA ALA A 641 7.67 25.43 -21.87
C ALA A 641 8.28 25.32 -23.28
N ASP A 642 7.93 26.24 -24.18
CA ASP A 642 8.38 26.23 -25.58
C ASP A 642 9.86 26.59 -25.73
N SER A 643 10.46 27.26 -24.75
CA SER A 643 11.87 27.69 -24.79
C SER A 643 12.78 26.84 -23.92
N VAL A 644 12.26 26.26 -22.83
CA VAL A 644 13.07 25.52 -21.84
C VAL A 644 13.02 24.01 -22.07
N LEU A 645 11.87 23.46 -22.48
CA LEU A 645 11.76 22.01 -22.58
C LEU A 645 12.43 21.47 -23.84
N PRO A 646 13.16 20.35 -23.75
CA PRO A 646 13.59 19.61 -24.92
C PRO A 646 12.39 19.28 -25.82
N PRO A 647 12.47 19.50 -27.15
CA PRO A 647 11.33 19.27 -28.05
C PRO A 647 10.74 17.86 -27.96
N ALA A 648 11.60 16.85 -27.77
CA ALA A 648 11.16 15.47 -27.58
C ALA A 648 10.36 15.25 -26.29
N LEU A 649 10.72 15.94 -25.20
CA LEU A 649 9.98 15.88 -23.94
C LEU A 649 8.63 16.60 -24.06
N ALA A 650 8.62 17.80 -24.65
CA ALA A 650 7.41 18.56 -24.92
C ALA A 650 6.41 17.75 -25.76
N GLN A 651 6.88 17.13 -26.85
CA GLN A 651 6.06 16.26 -27.70
C GLN A 651 5.50 15.07 -26.91
N ARG A 652 6.33 14.35 -26.14
CA ARG A 652 5.88 13.20 -25.33
C ARG A 652 4.83 13.59 -24.29
N LEU A 653 4.98 14.73 -23.63
CA LEU A 653 3.99 15.25 -22.68
C LEU A 653 2.66 15.54 -23.38
N VAL A 654 2.70 16.16 -24.57
CA VAL A 654 1.51 16.42 -25.38
C VAL A 654 0.84 15.10 -25.79
N GLU A 655 1.60 14.13 -26.30
CA GLU A 655 1.08 12.82 -26.73
C GLU A 655 0.41 12.06 -25.59
N LEU A 656 1.00 12.08 -24.40
CA LEU A 656 0.46 11.38 -23.23
C LEU A 656 -0.77 12.06 -22.63
N THR A 657 -0.82 13.39 -22.64
CA THR A 657 -1.90 14.15 -21.99
C THR A 657 -3.09 14.40 -22.92
N THR A 658 -2.88 14.52 -24.23
CA THR A 658 -3.93 14.84 -25.20
C THR A 658 -5.15 13.91 -25.13
N PRO A 659 -5.01 12.57 -25.12
CA PRO A 659 -6.16 11.67 -25.05
C PRO A 659 -6.93 11.78 -23.72
N LEU A 660 -6.25 12.25 -22.66
CA LEU A 660 -6.80 12.34 -21.31
C LEU A 660 -7.52 13.67 -21.08
N LEU A 661 -7.08 14.74 -21.75
CA LEU A 661 -7.71 16.06 -21.73
C LEU A 661 -8.88 16.14 -22.72
N ARG A 662 -8.74 15.50 -23.87
CA ARG A 662 -9.75 15.51 -24.94
C ARG A 662 -10.52 14.21 -24.92
N ARG A 663 -11.54 14.15 -24.06
CA ARG A 663 -12.59 13.14 -24.26
C ARG A 663 -13.24 13.40 -25.61
N PRO A 664 -13.54 12.35 -26.41
CA PRO A 664 -14.47 12.50 -27.50
C PRO A 664 -15.75 13.08 -26.90
N ALA A 665 -16.22 14.21 -27.43
CA ALA A 665 -17.53 14.73 -27.09
C ALA A 665 -18.54 13.59 -27.23
N SER A 666 -19.52 13.55 -26.31
CA SER A 666 -20.61 12.58 -26.32
C SER A 666 -21.19 12.39 -27.72
N SER A 667 -21.85 11.25 -27.96
CA SER A 667 -22.44 10.80 -29.23
C SER A 667 -23.46 11.74 -29.91
N ASP A 668 -23.57 13.00 -29.47
CA ASP A 668 -24.31 14.04 -30.17
C ASP A 668 -23.60 14.41 -31.47
N SER A 669 -24.11 13.81 -32.54
CA SER A 669 -23.66 13.96 -33.93
C SER A 669 -23.65 15.40 -34.44
N LYS A 670 -24.33 16.34 -33.75
CA LYS A 670 -24.31 17.78 -34.08
C LYS A 670 -23.04 18.52 -33.64
N ALA A 671 -22.26 18.00 -32.68
CA ALA A 671 -21.04 18.65 -32.20
C ALA A 671 -19.77 18.21 -32.98
N ARG A 672 -19.91 17.22 -33.87
CA ARG A 672 -18.77 16.55 -34.52
C ARG A 672 -18.16 17.34 -35.69
N SER A 673 -18.84 18.36 -36.22
CA SER A 673 -18.44 19.06 -37.44
C SER A 673 -17.74 20.41 -37.23
N LEU A 674 -17.49 20.85 -36.00
CA LEU A 674 -16.92 22.19 -35.73
C LEU A 674 -15.71 22.26 -34.79
N ALA A 675 -15.22 21.14 -34.26
CA ALA A 675 -14.07 21.14 -33.35
C ALA A 675 -12.88 20.35 -33.93
N LEU A 676 -12.15 20.95 -34.88
CA LEU A 676 -10.70 20.75 -34.93
C LEU A 676 -10.15 21.40 -33.66
N ALA A 677 -10.20 20.68 -32.53
CA ALA A 677 -9.61 21.16 -31.30
C ALA A 677 -8.12 21.42 -31.58
N GLU A 678 -7.69 22.68 -31.46
CA GLU A 678 -6.27 23.09 -31.60
C GLU A 678 -5.37 22.11 -30.85
N PRO A 679 -4.18 21.71 -31.31
CA PRO A 679 -3.34 20.73 -30.62
C PRO A 679 -3.05 21.15 -29.16
N VAL A 680 -3.00 20.20 -28.21
CA VAL A 680 -2.63 20.50 -26.82
C VAL A 680 -1.21 21.06 -26.86
N THR A 681 -1.00 22.22 -26.26
CA THR A 681 0.35 22.81 -26.17
C THR A 681 1.14 22.16 -25.03
N ALA A 682 2.48 22.23 -25.06
CA ALA A 682 3.29 21.74 -23.96
C ALA A 682 2.94 22.45 -22.64
N SER A 683 2.68 23.75 -22.70
CA SER A 683 2.20 24.55 -21.56
C SER A 683 0.88 24.01 -20.99
N GLU A 684 -0.12 23.74 -21.83
CA GLU A 684 -1.40 23.16 -21.42
C GLU A 684 -1.24 21.75 -20.82
N ALA A 685 -0.38 20.92 -21.42
CA ALA A 685 -0.07 19.58 -20.93
C ALA A 685 0.51 19.62 -19.50
N ILE A 686 1.47 20.51 -19.26
CA ILE A 686 2.12 20.69 -17.95
C ILE A 686 1.13 21.23 -16.92
N LEU A 687 0.36 22.27 -17.24
CA LEU A 687 -0.62 22.84 -16.31
C LEU A 687 -1.74 21.88 -15.95
N SER A 688 -2.00 20.88 -16.79
CA SER A 688 -3.10 19.94 -16.61
C SER A 688 -2.72 18.63 -15.95
N LEU A 689 -1.48 18.44 -15.48
CA LEU A 689 -1.02 17.16 -14.90
C LEU A 689 -1.91 16.66 -13.76
N ALA A 690 -2.37 17.52 -12.83
CA ALA A 690 -3.31 17.10 -11.78
C ALA A 690 -4.68 16.66 -12.33
N LYS A 691 -5.16 17.30 -13.40
CA LYS A 691 -6.42 16.94 -14.08
C LYS A 691 -6.29 15.62 -14.82
N VAL A 692 -5.11 15.40 -15.43
CA VAL A 692 -4.77 14.15 -16.10
C VAL A 692 -4.78 13.01 -15.09
N ASP A 693 -3.99 13.16 -14.02
CA ASP A 693 -3.91 12.24 -12.91
C ASP A 693 -3.24 12.85 -11.66
N SER A 694 -3.96 12.91 -10.54
CA SER A 694 -3.46 13.48 -9.29
C SER A 694 -2.27 12.74 -8.67
N GLY A 695 -2.04 11.47 -9.03
CA GLY A 695 -0.91 10.71 -8.50
C GLY A 695 0.45 11.14 -9.07
N LEU A 696 0.46 11.90 -10.17
CA LEU A 696 1.70 12.43 -10.75
C LEU A 696 2.43 13.40 -9.83
N TYR A 697 1.71 14.12 -8.96
CA TYR A 697 2.32 15.11 -8.07
C TYR A 697 3.23 14.42 -7.06
N GLY A 698 2.75 13.35 -6.43
CA GLY A 698 3.58 12.55 -5.52
C GLY A 698 4.77 11.89 -6.21
N ILE A 699 4.63 11.49 -7.48
CA ILE A 699 5.75 10.95 -8.27
C ILE A 699 6.80 12.04 -8.55
N LEU A 700 6.37 13.22 -8.99
CA LEU A 700 7.26 14.32 -9.33
C LEU A 700 7.92 14.93 -8.09
N ASP A 701 7.19 15.06 -6.98
CA ASP A 701 7.75 15.44 -5.67
C ASP A 701 8.90 14.50 -5.28
N LYS A 702 8.74 13.19 -5.50
CA LYS A 702 9.82 12.23 -5.22
C LYS A 702 11.01 12.45 -6.13
N LEU A 703 10.76 12.53 -7.43
CA LEU A 703 11.81 12.68 -8.43
C LEU A 703 12.66 13.91 -8.20
N VAL A 704 12.04 15.01 -7.78
CA VAL A 704 12.71 16.25 -7.38
C VAL A 704 13.46 16.06 -6.06
N ALA A 705 12.81 15.53 -5.01
CA ALA A 705 13.44 15.38 -3.69
C ALA A 705 14.60 14.37 -3.65
N MET A 706 14.57 13.30 -4.45
CA MET A 706 15.68 12.33 -4.57
C MET A 706 16.95 12.97 -5.12
N ARG A 707 16.82 14.07 -5.88
CA ARG A 707 17.91 14.75 -6.57
C ARG A 707 18.35 16.06 -5.92
N ALA A 708 17.66 16.52 -4.87
CA ALA A 708 18.04 17.73 -4.16
C ALA A 708 19.43 17.61 -3.51
N GLU A 709 20.18 18.71 -3.45
CA GLU A 709 21.47 18.73 -2.75
C GLU A 709 21.29 18.39 -1.27
N LEU A 710 20.24 18.95 -0.66
CA LEU A 710 19.84 18.64 0.72
C LEU A 710 18.43 18.08 0.77
N PHE A 711 18.23 17.04 1.57
CA PHE A 711 16.91 16.52 1.90
C PHE A 711 16.64 16.63 3.40
N VAL A 712 15.47 17.18 3.76
CA VAL A 712 15.04 17.41 5.14
C VAL A 712 13.66 16.80 5.39
N THR A 713 13.48 16.14 6.53
CA THR A 713 12.16 15.65 6.96
C THR A 713 11.98 15.75 8.48
N GLY A 714 10.75 15.63 8.97
CA GLY A 714 10.49 15.70 10.41
C GLY A 714 11.03 14.45 11.12
N VAL A 715 11.46 14.58 12.38
CA VAL A 715 11.77 13.40 13.20
C VAL A 715 10.51 12.55 13.35
N PRO A 716 10.54 11.25 12.98
CA PRO A 716 9.42 10.35 13.18
C PRO A 716 9.21 10.08 14.67
N GLY A 717 7.97 9.81 15.05
CA GLY A 717 7.65 9.35 16.39
C GLY A 717 8.18 7.94 16.70
N VAL A 718 8.22 7.60 17.99
CA VAL A 718 8.56 6.22 18.42
C VAL A 718 7.31 5.36 18.26
N GLY A 719 7.40 4.34 17.40
CA GLY A 719 6.24 3.50 17.05
C GLY A 719 5.16 4.30 16.30
N SER A 720 3.89 4.03 16.60
CA SER A 720 2.76 4.77 16.01
C SER A 720 2.50 6.12 16.67
N SER A 721 3.17 6.42 17.79
CA SER A 721 2.91 7.64 18.55
C SER A 721 3.42 8.87 17.81
N THR A 722 2.54 9.84 17.56
CA THR A 722 2.91 11.16 17.03
C THR A 722 3.22 12.15 18.16
N VAL A 723 3.18 11.70 19.42
CA VAL A 723 3.49 12.53 20.59
C VAL A 723 4.98 12.85 20.58
N GLY A 724 5.30 14.14 20.42
CA GLY A 724 6.68 14.57 20.36
C GLY A 724 7.33 14.47 18.97
N ALA A 725 6.57 14.11 17.94
CA ALA A 725 7.08 13.90 16.58
C ALA A 725 6.79 15.09 15.65
N CYS A 726 7.63 15.26 14.64
CA CYS A 726 7.43 16.22 13.55
C CYS A 726 7.11 15.55 12.20
N ALA A 727 7.12 14.22 12.14
CA ALA A 727 6.57 13.43 11.05
C ALA A 727 6.04 12.09 11.58
N LYS A 728 5.19 11.41 10.81
CA LYS A 728 4.98 9.95 10.94
C LYS A 728 5.96 9.25 10.00
N LEU A 729 6.43 8.06 10.39
CA LEU A 729 7.18 7.21 9.48
C LEU A 729 6.31 6.93 8.24
N SER A 730 6.83 7.22 7.05
CA SER A 730 6.09 7.13 5.80
C SER A 730 6.93 6.39 4.77
N SER A 731 6.30 5.43 4.08
CA SER A 731 6.94 4.69 2.99
C SER A 731 7.46 5.62 1.88
N PHE A 732 6.80 6.76 1.67
CA PHE A 732 7.26 7.82 0.77
C PHE A 732 8.64 8.36 1.18
N THR A 733 8.82 8.69 2.46
CA THR A 733 10.07 9.24 2.99
C THR A 733 11.16 8.19 3.02
N ASN A 734 10.82 6.95 3.38
CA ASN A 734 11.77 5.85 3.39
C ASN A 734 12.28 5.52 1.98
N GLN A 735 11.41 5.59 0.97
CA GLN A 735 11.83 5.44 -0.43
C GLN A 735 12.79 6.57 -0.86
N LEU A 736 12.53 7.82 -0.45
CA LEU A 736 13.45 8.94 -0.72
C LEU A 736 14.82 8.73 -0.09
N ILE A 737 14.85 8.34 1.19
CA ILE A 737 16.09 8.08 1.93
C ILE A 737 16.86 6.96 1.24
N ALA A 738 16.22 5.81 0.97
CA ALA A 738 16.86 4.68 0.32
C ALA A 738 17.42 5.03 -1.07
N ALA A 739 16.65 5.75 -1.89
CA ALA A 739 17.12 6.17 -3.21
C ALA A 739 18.34 7.11 -3.14
N ARG A 740 18.39 7.98 -2.12
CA ARG A 740 19.55 8.86 -1.89
C ARG A 740 20.77 8.07 -1.39
N GLU A 741 20.58 7.10 -0.50
CA GLU A 741 21.64 6.19 -0.06
C GLU A 741 22.25 5.45 -1.24
N ASP A 742 21.43 4.90 -2.14
CA ASP A 742 21.89 4.17 -3.31
C ASP A 742 22.68 5.08 -4.27
N ARG A 743 22.24 6.32 -4.47
CA ARG A 743 22.93 7.31 -5.33
C ARG A 743 24.26 7.76 -4.74
N ILE A 744 24.32 8.03 -3.43
CA ILE A 744 25.56 8.35 -2.72
C ILE A 744 26.52 7.17 -2.78
N ALA A 745 26.03 5.94 -2.58
CA ALA A 745 26.83 4.73 -2.68
C ALA A 745 27.35 4.48 -4.11
N ALA A 746 26.60 4.90 -5.14
CA ALA A 746 27.03 4.88 -6.54
C ALA A 746 28.05 5.98 -6.90
N GLY A 747 28.44 6.84 -5.93
CA GLY A 747 29.40 7.92 -6.15
C GLY A 747 28.81 9.13 -6.87
N GLU A 748 27.49 9.32 -6.83
CA GLU A 748 26.86 10.48 -7.43
C GLU A 748 27.27 11.76 -6.68
N GLU A 749 27.88 12.70 -7.40
CA GLU A 749 28.24 14.01 -6.88
C GLU A 749 27.01 14.92 -6.77
N GLY A 750 27.07 15.92 -5.87
CA GLY A 750 26.01 16.92 -5.71
C GLY A 750 25.01 16.63 -4.58
N LEU A 751 24.96 15.40 -4.05
CA LEU A 751 24.18 15.10 -2.84
C LEU A 751 24.99 15.43 -1.59
N TRP A 752 24.57 16.44 -0.82
CA TRP A 752 25.27 16.90 0.39
C TRP A 752 24.87 16.14 1.65
N ASN A 753 23.74 15.43 1.62
CA ASN A 753 23.31 14.53 2.69
C ASN A 753 22.42 13.39 2.17
N THR A 754 22.27 12.34 2.97
CA THR A 754 21.18 11.39 2.79
C THR A 754 19.87 11.98 3.28
N VAL A 755 19.83 12.41 4.55
CA VAL A 755 18.67 13.00 5.20
C VAL A 755 19.11 13.85 6.38
N GLU A 756 18.39 14.93 6.62
CA GLU A 756 18.51 15.80 7.79
C GLU A 756 17.14 15.93 8.46
N HIS A 757 17.14 16.18 9.77
CA HIS A 757 15.91 16.17 10.54
C HIS A 757 15.61 17.49 11.26
N PHE A 758 14.32 17.80 11.38
CA PHE A 758 13.81 18.81 12.32
C PHE A 758 12.91 18.16 13.37
N ALA A 759 13.05 18.60 14.62
CA ALA A 759 12.41 18.02 15.80
C ALA A 759 11.76 19.08 16.69
N LEU A 760 10.89 18.69 17.62
CA LEU A 760 10.43 19.59 18.67
C LEU A 760 11.61 19.96 19.59
N SER A 761 11.71 21.24 19.96
CA SER A 761 12.79 21.75 20.81
C SER A 761 12.94 20.97 22.11
N GLY A 762 14.17 20.54 22.44
CA GLY A 762 14.49 19.79 23.65
C GLY A 762 14.47 18.26 23.48
N LYS A 763 14.41 17.76 22.25
CA LYS A 763 14.50 16.33 21.90
C LYS A 763 15.44 16.10 20.73
#